data_AF-A0A512MAP2-F1
#
_entry.id   AF-A0A512MAP2-F1
#
_cell.length_a   1.000
_cell.length_b   1.000
_cell.length_c   1.000
_cell.angle_alpha   90.00
_cell.angle_beta   90.00
_cell.angle_gamma   90.00
#
_symmetry.space_group_name_H-M   'P 1'
#
loop_
_entity.id
_entity.type
_entity.pdbx_description
1 polymer ?
#
loop_
_entity_poly.entity_id
_entity_poly.type
_entity_poly.pdbx_seq_one_letter_code
_entity_poly.pdbx_strand_id
1 'polypeptide(L)'
;MNKTLLISASSLLGSAVLAATPQQVEFFESKIRPILAQECYECHSTATKQKGGLVLDSRAGWQAGGDSGDVLKPGNPAVSLLIQSIKHEHDDEDMKMPKNGAKLDDKVIADFEQWIRDGAVDPRDAPPSKEQVAKETDWNAVLQRRKQWWAFQPIAQPKASQSVDGLLDAELQKNGLTASAPADAETLRRRTAYVLTGLPPDKAGAQVSHEAYVNELLASPHFGEKWARHFMDWVRYAESYGSEGDPAIPYAYQYRDYLIRAFNEDVPYPQLVKEAIAGDLLAKPRVKNGLNESAIGIGQLRMVLHGFSPVDSLDEMVTFTDNQIDTVTKAFQGLTVSCARCHNHKFDAISQADFYAMYGIFTSTHPAVIDVNAPGTGKAEREELAKLKVQIKDAVAEHWLKTAKGNAADRADVKPPGLSKYEWISNGVNLTKAGEFAVALEGDRIVSQIYPAGYFSNVLTTKDRAVLFSKRFQCEGGTLWFRVAGNGGVKAKYVVQNYPRTGTIHKAVELKEARDEKLGWKSVDLAFWKGDEIFIQIMTSADMPAEFMDGARSWFGLTDVIITQDKTPPTTEERFVFSKPDAIKAWRDGTLTDAHAEGLNRLLQAGELENKLEVIPEVSGLVKRYREVEAKLPMPTRVPGVIEADAKDAALFVRGDHKQPAELVPRRFLDALDPAPFKTSGSGRLQLAEHMADMKVNPLTARVIVNRLWHHVFGRGIVATTDNFGKLGDVPTHPELLDFLSQHFIESGGSIKDLLKLMLTSKAFQRSAEASASSAQKDPENKLLSHWSIHRIEAESIRDSIISLSGKLNPALYGESVGNGDPRRSIYVKVIRNSLTPFLTTFDAPVPFATRGKRDVTNVPAQSLALLNDPRVIDWSRSWALRTINEDKDRADDLRIRQMFREAFAREANDEEVKQSLAYLDVLRAESDVQSRELAVEEKKLTDLNRRITAILAPVREKLFPGQASVTSALSAPSPLAEWTFDKDTSDVRGKLDLTFSGAARIEGGALVLDGKSMAESGALPKKLTAKTLEAWVLLDNLTQRGGGVMTVQERDGGLFDSIVFAEKTPQHWVAGSNFFERSELFDGTSETEAATRPVHVAVVYQADGTISGYRDGKPYGRTYRKAPGAVFEAGKSQILLGCRHGKPAGNKGLSGRIYRARLYDRALTAEEIEQTSRIEATTVSEADILAALSNEQRAALTSLQTQRDQVSQSLAAARDHLSDDNPQLQAWTSLAQSLINLKEFIYLR
;
A
#
# COMPACT_ATOMS: atom_id res chain seq x y z
N MET A 1 -56.33 -29.38 -42.49
CA MET A 1 -57.18 -30.58 -42.63
C MET A 1 -56.32 -31.72 -43.11
N ASN A 2 -56.38 -32.86 -42.39
CA ASN A 2 -56.24 -34.26 -42.84
C ASN A 2 -55.23 -34.65 -43.94
N LYS A 3 -54.60 -35.82 -43.97
CA LYS A 3 -54.46 -37.05 -43.17
C LYS A 3 -53.54 -37.90 -44.08
N THR A 4 -52.42 -38.45 -43.61
CA THR A 4 -52.31 -39.86 -43.17
C THR A 4 -52.10 -40.90 -44.28
N LEU A 5 -50.99 -41.63 -44.13
CA LEU A 5 -50.73 -43.06 -44.40
C LEU A 5 -50.21 -43.56 -45.77
N LEU A 6 -49.02 -44.21 -45.72
CA LEU A 6 -48.64 -45.56 -46.19
C LEU A 6 -47.09 -45.62 -46.28
N ILE A 7 -46.31 -46.14 -45.34
CA ILE A 7 -46.12 -47.51 -44.79
C ILE A 7 -45.64 -48.56 -45.83
N SER A 8 -44.32 -48.78 -45.79
CA SER A 8 -43.55 -50.05 -45.74
C SER A 8 -43.44 -51.02 -46.93
N ALA A 9 -42.19 -51.24 -47.36
CA ALA A 9 -41.51 -52.54 -47.47
C ALA A 9 -39.98 -52.29 -47.41
N SER A 10 -39.26 -52.67 -46.35
CA SER A 10 -38.42 -53.90 -46.24
C SER A 10 -37.54 -54.14 -47.47
N SER A 11 -36.21 -54.32 -47.42
CA SER A 11 -35.31 -54.78 -46.36
C SER A 11 -33.87 -54.86 -46.89
N LEU A 12 -32.91 -55.01 -45.97
CA LEU A 12 -31.51 -55.44 -46.12
C LEU A 12 -30.44 -54.37 -46.44
N LEU A 13 -29.80 -53.90 -45.38
CA LEU A 13 -28.34 -53.72 -45.32
C LEU A 13 -27.91 -53.96 -43.87
N GLY A 14 -27.12 -55.01 -43.66
CA GLY A 14 -26.56 -55.35 -42.36
C GLY A 14 -25.63 -54.25 -41.86
N SER A 15 -25.69 -53.98 -40.56
CA SER A 15 -24.77 -53.09 -39.86
C SER A 15 -23.37 -53.71 -39.88
N ALA A 16 -22.55 -53.29 -40.85
CA ALA A 16 -21.11 -53.42 -40.75
C ALA A 16 -20.63 -52.61 -39.54
N VAL A 17 -19.97 -53.27 -38.59
CA VAL A 17 -19.16 -52.58 -37.58
C VAL A 17 -18.04 -51.89 -38.34
N LEU A 18 -18.16 -50.58 -38.56
CA LEU A 18 -17.12 -49.77 -39.19
C LEU A 18 -15.87 -49.83 -38.30
N ALA A 19 -14.76 -50.32 -38.87
CA ALA A 19 -13.46 -50.29 -38.22
C ALA A 19 -13.07 -48.82 -37.94
N ALA A 20 -12.49 -48.58 -36.76
CA ALA A 20 -12.00 -47.27 -36.35
C ALA A 20 -11.08 -46.66 -37.41
N THR A 21 -11.29 -45.39 -37.78
CA THR A 21 -10.40 -44.72 -38.73
C THR A 21 -9.06 -44.39 -38.05
N PRO A 22 -7.95 -44.32 -38.81
CA PRO A 22 -6.65 -43.90 -38.26
C PRO A 22 -6.70 -42.56 -37.52
N GLN A 23 -7.53 -41.63 -38.01
CA GLN A 23 -7.73 -40.30 -37.40
C GLN A 23 -8.43 -40.38 -36.04
N GLN A 24 -9.43 -41.27 -35.87
CA GLN A 24 -10.10 -41.47 -34.59
C GLN A 24 -9.16 -42.11 -33.56
N VAL A 25 -8.33 -43.05 -34.00
CA VAL A 25 -7.30 -43.68 -33.14
C VAL A 25 -6.26 -42.64 -32.70
N GLU A 26 -5.75 -41.83 -33.64
CA GLU A 26 -4.81 -40.76 -33.32
C GLU A 26 -5.41 -39.71 -32.37
N PHE A 27 -6.68 -39.34 -32.57
CA PHE A 27 -7.39 -38.44 -31.67
C PHE A 27 -7.46 -39.00 -30.25
N PHE A 28 -7.84 -40.28 -30.11
CA PHE A 28 -7.87 -40.94 -28.80
C PHE A 28 -6.49 -40.95 -28.13
N GLU A 29 -5.46 -41.40 -28.84
CA GLU A 29 -4.09 -41.53 -28.29
C GLU A 29 -3.46 -40.18 -27.94
N SER A 30 -3.78 -39.12 -28.68
CA SER A 30 -3.19 -37.78 -28.46
C SER A 30 -4.00 -36.89 -27.52
N LYS A 31 -5.33 -37.09 -27.41
CA LYS A 31 -6.23 -36.20 -26.65
C LYS A 31 -6.85 -36.84 -25.42
N ILE A 32 -7.27 -38.10 -25.52
CA ILE A 32 -8.11 -38.74 -24.51
C ILE A 32 -7.30 -39.60 -23.55
N ARG A 33 -6.52 -40.55 -24.09
CA ARG A 33 -5.71 -41.48 -23.29
C ARG A 33 -4.80 -40.77 -22.30
N PRO A 34 -4.06 -39.70 -22.65
CA PRO A 34 -3.18 -39.04 -21.70
C PRO A 34 -3.93 -38.47 -20.49
N ILE A 35 -5.14 -37.94 -20.72
CA ILE A 35 -5.97 -37.37 -19.64
C ILE A 35 -6.55 -38.49 -18.77
N LEU A 36 -7.06 -39.56 -19.38
CA LEU A 36 -7.51 -40.73 -18.63
C LEU A 36 -6.39 -41.31 -17.75
N ALA A 37 -5.18 -41.44 -18.33
CA ALA A 37 -4.02 -41.95 -17.61
C ALA A 37 -3.61 -41.05 -16.45
N GLN A 38 -3.60 -39.74 -16.67
CA GLN A 38 -3.13 -38.78 -15.70
C GLN A 38 -4.15 -38.48 -14.59
N GLU A 39 -5.44 -38.42 -14.94
CA GLU A 39 -6.48 -37.90 -14.04
C GLU A 39 -7.42 -38.99 -13.50
N CYS A 40 -7.49 -40.14 -14.17
CA CYS A 40 -8.49 -41.15 -13.86
C CYS A 40 -7.87 -42.48 -13.39
N TYR A 41 -6.70 -42.88 -13.90
CA TYR A 41 -6.16 -44.22 -13.60
C TYR A 41 -5.75 -44.43 -12.15
N GLU A 42 -5.47 -43.39 -11.36
CA GLU A 42 -5.19 -43.54 -9.93
C GLU A 42 -6.35 -44.24 -9.19
N CYS A 43 -7.59 -44.07 -9.66
CA CYS A 43 -8.81 -44.62 -9.05
C CYS A 43 -9.72 -45.45 -10.00
N HIS A 44 -9.44 -45.48 -11.29
CA HIS A 44 -10.28 -46.14 -12.29
C HIS A 44 -9.43 -46.90 -13.33
N SER A 45 -8.43 -47.66 -12.88
CA SER A 45 -7.68 -48.57 -13.74
C SER A 45 -7.66 -49.97 -13.16
N THR A 46 -7.31 -50.96 -13.98
CA THR A 46 -7.08 -52.34 -13.54
C THR A 46 -5.86 -52.49 -12.63
N ALA A 47 -4.91 -51.54 -12.70
CA ALA A 47 -3.70 -51.55 -11.89
C ALA A 47 -3.87 -50.91 -10.50
N THR A 48 -4.96 -50.17 -10.27
CA THR A 48 -5.22 -49.42 -9.02
C THR A 48 -6.56 -49.79 -8.39
N LYS A 49 -7.01 -49.05 -7.38
CA LYS A 49 -8.27 -49.29 -6.69
C LYS A 49 -9.43 -48.88 -7.60
N GLN A 50 -10.26 -49.83 -8.05
CA GLN A 50 -11.44 -49.61 -8.91
C GLN A 50 -12.61 -48.99 -8.12
N LYS A 51 -12.57 -47.68 -7.89
CA LYS A 51 -13.66 -47.00 -7.18
C LYS A 51 -14.94 -47.03 -8.01
N GLY A 52 -16.06 -47.32 -7.34
CA GLY A 52 -17.37 -47.42 -7.98
C GLY A 52 -17.42 -48.50 -9.07
N GLY A 53 -16.60 -49.55 -8.99
CA GLY A 53 -16.51 -50.62 -9.98
C GLY A 53 -15.99 -50.21 -11.37
N LEU A 54 -15.62 -48.94 -11.57
CA LEU A 54 -15.31 -48.38 -12.88
C LEU A 54 -13.84 -48.57 -13.28
N VAL A 55 -13.62 -48.98 -14.53
CA VAL A 55 -12.31 -49.15 -15.17
C VAL A 55 -12.27 -48.36 -16.48
N LEU A 56 -11.27 -47.48 -16.65
CA LEU A 56 -11.13 -46.55 -17.79
C LEU A 56 -9.84 -46.79 -18.61
N ASP A 57 -9.03 -47.76 -18.24
CA ASP A 57 -7.74 -48.05 -18.89
C ASP A 57 -7.85 -49.01 -20.10
N SER A 58 -9.03 -49.51 -20.41
CA SER A 58 -9.31 -50.35 -21.59
C SER A 58 -10.72 -50.14 -22.13
N ARG A 59 -10.94 -50.49 -23.41
CA ARG A 59 -12.25 -50.41 -24.06
C ARG A 59 -13.29 -51.25 -23.32
N ALA A 60 -12.96 -52.51 -23.09
CA ALA A 60 -13.85 -53.44 -22.39
C ALA A 60 -14.17 -52.97 -20.96
N GLY A 61 -13.21 -52.31 -20.29
CA GLY A 61 -13.38 -51.79 -18.93
C GLY A 61 -14.48 -50.73 -18.85
N TRP A 62 -14.42 -49.68 -19.68
CA TRP A 62 -15.42 -48.61 -19.58
C TRP A 62 -16.77 -49.02 -20.19
N GLN A 63 -16.77 -49.97 -21.12
CA GLN A 63 -17.99 -50.56 -21.66
C GLN A 63 -18.76 -51.41 -20.64
N ALA A 64 -18.07 -51.99 -19.66
CA ALA A 64 -18.72 -52.72 -18.57
C ALA A 64 -19.49 -51.79 -17.61
N GLY A 65 -19.18 -50.48 -17.62
CA GLY A 65 -19.76 -49.50 -16.72
C GLY A 65 -19.16 -49.55 -15.32
N GLY A 66 -19.82 -48.88 -14.37
CA GLY A 66 -19.52 -48.96 -12.94
C GLY A 66 -20.76 -49.27 -12.11
N ASP A 67 -20.67 -49.15 -10.80
CA ASP A 67 -21.78 -49.37 -9.85
C ASP A 67 -22.98 -48.44 -10.13
N SER A 68 -22.73 -47.29 -10.77
CA SER A 68 -23.75 -46.33 -11.22
C SER A 68 -24.28 -46.58 -12.64
N GLY A 69 -23.91 -47.70 -13.27
CA GLY A 69 -24.31 -48.08 -14.63
C GLY A 69 -23.35 -47.62 -15.73
N ASP A 70 -23.88 -47.45 -16.94
CA ASP A 70 -23.10 -47.07 -18.14
C ASP A 70 -22.40 -45.72 -17.95
N VAL A 71 -21.07 -45.71 -18.03
CA VAL A 71 -20.29 -44.48 -17.86
C VAL A 71 -20.18 -43.66 -19.14
N LEU A 72 -20.21 -44.34 -20.30
CA LEU A 72 -20.11 -43.72 -21.62
C LEU A 72 -21.23 -44.23 -22.53
N LYS A 73 -21.91 -43.31 -23.22
CA LYS A 73 -22.86 -43.61 -24.28
C LYS A 73 -22.32 -43.10 -25.62
N PRO A 74 -21.65 -43.97 -26.41
CA PRO A 74 -21.14 -43.61 -27.74
C PRO A 74 -22.19 -42.89 -28.59
N GLY A 75 -21.79 -41.79 -29.22
CA GLY A 75 -22.65 -40.92 -30.01
C GLY A 75 -23.45 -39.88 -29.21
N ASN A 76 -23.54 -39.99 -27.87
CA ASN A 76 -24.34 -39.08 -27.06
C ASN A 76 -23.62 -38.62 -25.77
N PRO A 77 -22.82 -37.54 -25.85
CA PRO A 77 -22.09 -37.01 -24.69
C PRO A 77 -23.00 -36.49 -23.58
N ALA A 78 -24.14 -35.87 -23.92
CA ALA A 78 -25.01 -35.20 -22.96
C ALA A 78 -25.59 -36.14 -21.89
N VAL A 79 -25.72 -37.42 -22.22
CA VAL A 79 -26.23 -38.48 -21.32
C VAL A 79 -25.13 -39.40 -20.81
N SER A 80 -23.87 -39.14 -21.16
CA SER A 80 -22.73 -39.93 -20.71
C SER A 80 -22.32 -39.48 -19.30
N LEU A 81 -22.34 -40.40 -18.34
CA LEU A 81 -22.04 -40.10 -16.94
C LEU A 81 -20.63 -39.52 -16.75
N LEU A 82 -19.65 -39.97 -17.56
CA LEU A 82 -18.30 -39.41 -17.54
C LEU A 82 -18.30 -37.90 -17.79
N ILE A 83 -19.09 -37.42 -18.77
CA ILE A 83 -19.17 -35.99 -19.11
C ILE A 83 -19.77 -35.19 -17.96
N GLN A 84 -20.86 -35.69 -17.37
CA GLN A 84 -21.50 -35.04 -16.23
C GLN A 84 -20.55 -34.97 -15.02
N SER A 85 -19.81 -36.04 -14.76
CA SER A 85 -18.79 -36.11 -13.70
C SER A 85 -17.64 -35.13 -13.93
N ILE A 86 -17.08 -35.06 -15.14
CA ILE A 86 -15.95 -34.14 -15.43
C ILE A 86 -16.37 -32.69 -15.62
N LYS A 87 -17.65 -32.43 -15.88
CA LYS A 87 -18.23 -31.08 -15.87
C LYS A 87 -18.64 -30.60 -14.48
N HIS A 88 -18.61 -31.48 -13.47
CA HIS A 88 -19.08 -31.22 -12.12
C HIS A 88 -20.57 -30.84 -12.07
N GLU A 89 -21.40 -31.49 -12.90
CA GLU A 89 -22.85 -31.23 -12.99
C GLU A 89 -23.67 -31.99 -11.93
N HIS A 90 -23.04 -32.90 -11.18
CA HIS A 90 -23.69 -33.65 -10.09
C HIS A 90 -23.63 -32.89 -8.76
N ASP A 91 -24.70 -32.96 -7.98
CA ASP A 91 -24.78 -32.40 -6.63
C ASP A 91 -23.95 -33.21 -5.60
N ASP A 92 -23.70 -34.49 -5.90
CA ASP A 92 -22.85 -35.35 -5.09
C ASP A 92 -21.37 -35.07 -5.38
N GLU A 93 -20.66 -34.54 -4.38
CA GLU A 93 -19.22 -34.26 -4.44
C GLU A 93 -18.38 -35.52 -4.75
N ASP A 94 -18.86 -36.72 -4.38
CA ASP A 94 -18.15 -37.97 -4.69
C ASP A 94 -18.24 -38.37 -6.18
N MET A 95 -19.16 -37.76 -6.94
CA MET A 95 -19.36 -37.99 -8.38
C MET A 95 -18.63 -36.98 -9.27
N LYS A 96 -18.05 -35.92 -8.67
CA LYS A 96 -17.26 -34.91 -9.39
C LYS A 96 -15.84 -35.43 -9.64
N MET A 97 -15.41 -35.39 -10.90
CA MET A 97 -14.12 -35.94 -11.32
C MET A 97 -13.25 -34.88 -12.00
N PRO A 98 -11.94 -34.81 -11.69
CA PRO A 98 -11.19 -35.69 -10.78
C PRO A 98 -11.55 -35.46 -9.30
N LYS A 99 -11.59 -36.54 -8.50
CA LYS A 99 -12.02 -36.48 -7.10
C LYS A 99 -11.15 -35.51 -6.28
N ASN A 100 -11.78 -34.57 -5.57
CA ASN A 100 -11.13 -33.48 -4.81
C ASN A 100 -10.21 -32.60 -5.68
N GLY A 101 -10.36 -32.65 -7.01
CA GLY A 101 -9.62 -31.86 -7.98
C GLY A 101 -10.47 -30.75 -8.55
N ALA A 102 -9.82 -29.79 -9.22
CA ALA A 102 -10.53 -28.80 -10.02
C ALA A 102 -11.18 -29.46 -11.25
N LYS A 103 -12.32 -28.90 -11.68
CA LYS A 103 -12.99 -29.25 -12.93
C LYS A 103 -11.98 -29.25 -14.09
N LEU A 104 -12.09 -30.22 -15.00
CA LEU A 104 -11.24 -30.26 -16.19
C LEU A 104 -11.45 -29.01 -17.05
N ASP A 105 -10.41 -28.62 -17.80
CA ASP A 105 -10.47 -27.49 -18.72
C ASP A 105 -11.58 -27.70 -19.77
N ASP A 106 -12.33 -26.64 -20.10
CA ASP A 106 -13.48 -26.75 -21.00
C ASP A 106 -13.09 -27.28 -22.39
N LYS A 107 -11.85 -27.05 -22.85
CA LYS A 107 -11.33 -27.63 -24.10
C LYS A 107 -11.08 -29.13 -23.96
N VAL A 108 -10.56 -29.58 -22.82
CA VAL A 108 -10.38 -31.01 -22.54
C VAL A 108 -11.74 -31.69 -22.48
N ILE A 109 -12.73 -31.08 -21.81
CA ILE A 109 -14.10 -31.57 -21.78
C ILE A 109 -14.68 -31.63 -23.20
N ALA A 110 -14.47 -30.60 -24.02
CA ALA A 110 -14.89 -30.59 -25.42
C ALA A 110 -14.22 -31.70 -26.24
N ASP A 111 -12.94 -32.02 -25.99
CA ASP A 111 -12.25 -33.16 -26.61
C ASP A 111 -12.91 -34.50 -26.19
N PHE A 112 -13.24 -34.68 -24.91
CA PHE A 112 -14.00 -35.85 -24.44
C PHE A 112 -15.39 -35.95 -25.06
N GLU A 113 -16.12 -34.83 -25.14
CA GLU A 113 -17.41 -34.81 -25.80
C GLU A 113 -17.27 -35.15 -27.29
N GLN A 114 -16.25 -34.63 -27.97
CA GLN A 114 -16.00 -34.92 -29.38
C GLN A 114 -15.69 -36.39 -29.59
N TRP A 115 -14.81 -36.95 -28.77
CA TRP A 115 -14.50 -38.37 -28.79
C TRP A 115 -15.74 -39.24 -28.60
N ILE A 116 -16.62 -38.87 -27.66
CA ILE A 116 -17.87 -39.59 -27.43
C ILE A 116 -18.83 -39.42 -28.62
N ARG A 117 -18.98 -38.21 -29.18
CA ARG A 117 -19.78 -37.98 -30.40
C ARG A 117 -19.31 -38.87 -31.55
N ASP A 118 -18.00 -39.04 -31.68
CA ASP A 118 -17.36 -39.84 -32.72
C ASP A 118 -17.38 -41.35 -32.43
N GLY A 119 -18.18 -41.79 -31.46
CA GLY A 119 -18.40 -43.20 -31.14
C GLY A 119 -17.51 -43.75 -30.02
N ALA A 120 -16.83 -42.88 -29.27
CA ALA A 120 -15.92 -43.24 -28.19
C ALA A 120 -14.87 -44.30 -28.62
N VAL A 121 -14.28 -44.10 -29.81
CA VAL A 121 -13.27 -45.00 -30.37
C VAL A 121 -12.07 -45.12 -29.44
N ASP A 122 -11.80 -46.32 -28.95
CA ASP A 122 -10.71 -46.60 -28.01
C ASP A 122 -9.94 -47.82 -28.50
N PRO A 123 -8.72 -47.72 -29.03
CA PRO A 123 -7.95 -48.84 -29.59
C PRO A 123 -7.46 -49.86 -28.55
N ARG A 124 -7.69 -49.65 -27.24
CA ARG A 124 -7.17 -50.51 -26.17
C ARG A 124 -8.08 -51.72 -25.93
N ASP A 125 -7.83 -52.81 -26.66
CA ASP A 125 -8.59 -54.06 -26.50
C ASP A 125 -8.25 -54.84 -25.21
N ALA A 126 -7.16 -54.49 -24.53
CA ALA A 126 -6.77 -55.02 -23.23
C ALA A 126 -6.25 -53.90 -22.32
N PRO A 127 -6.34 -54.05 -20.99
CA PRO A 127 -5.72 -53.10 -20.07
C PRO A 127 -4.20 -53.04 -20.31
N PRO A 128 -3.59 -51.85 -20.26
CA PRO A 128 -2.14 -51.72 -20.31
C PRO A 128 -1.50 -52.51 -19.17
N SER A 129 -0.37 -53.16 -19.44
CA SER A 129 0.45 -53.77 -18.39
C SER A 129 0.83 -52.74 -17.32
N LYS A 130 1.11 -53.20 -16.09
CA LYS A 130 1.56 -52.30 -15.00
C LYS A 130 2.79 -51.48 -15.43
N GLU A 131 3.67 -52.07 -16.24
CA GLU A 131 4.84 -51.43 -16.82
C GLU A 131 4.49 -50.35 -17.85
N GLN A 132 3.46 -50.57 -18.68
CA GLN A 132 2.98 -49.57 -19.64
C GLN A 132 2.27 -48.40 -18.95
N VAL A 133 1.43 -48.67 -17.94
CA VAL A 133 0.83 -47.62 -17.09
C VAL A 133 1.92 -46.82 -16.41
N ALA A 134 2.87 -47.51 -15.74
CA ALA A 134 3.99 -46.87 -15.06
C ALA A 134 4.81 -45.99 -16.01
N LYS A 135 5.04 -46.42 -17.25
CA LYS A 135 5.76 -45.64 -18.27
C LYS A 135 4.96 -44.43 -18.79
N GLU A 136 3.65 -44.53 -18.87
CA GLU A 136 2.76 -43.43 -19.27
C GLU A 136 2.58 -42.38 -18.16
N THR A 137 2.67 -42.80 -16.90
CA THR A 137 2.63 -41.95 -15.69
C THR A 137 4.01 -41.53 -15.18
N ASP A 138 5.10 -42.11 -15.71
CA ASP A 138 6.46 -41.79 -15.30
C ASP A 138 6.76 -40.32 -15.59
N TRP A 139 7.16 -39.60 -14.54
CA TRP A 139 7.38 -38.16 -14.64
C TRP A 139 8.47 -37.82 -15.64
N ASN A 140 9.54 -38.62 -15.77
CA ASN A 140 10.61 -38.31 -16.72
C ASN A 140 10.08 -38.38 -18.16
N ALA A 141 9.31 -39.41 -18.52
CA ALA A 141 8.68 -39.51 -19.84
C ALA A 141 7.67 -38.36 -20.08
N VAL A 142 6.85 -38.01 -19.09
CA VAL A 142 5.91 -36.88 -19.14
C VAL A 142 6.65 -35.56 -19.36
N LEU A 143 7.70 -35.32 -18.58
CA LEU A 143 8.56 -34.14 -18.65
C LEU A 143 9.16 -34.01 -20.06
N GLN A 144 9.76 -35.06 -20.61
CA GLN A 144 10.36 -35.02 -21.95
C GLN A 144 9.34 -34.66 -23.05
N ARG A 145 8.10 -35.17 -22.96
CA ARG A 145 7.02 -34.78 -23.89
C ARG A 145 6.63 -33.32 -23.71
N ARG A 146 6.45 -32.86 -22.47
CA ARG A 146 5.98 -31.48 -22.20
C ARG A 146 7.04 -30.42 -22.48
N LYS A 147 8.32 -30.75 -22.34
CA LYS A 147 9.46 -29.90 -22.76
C LYS A 147 9.40 -29.55 -24.26
N GLN A 148 8.70 -30.33 -25.09
CA GLN A 148 8.51 -30.04 -26.53
C GLN A 148 7.55 -28.87 -26.81
N TRP A 149 6.88 -28.32 -25.79
CA TRP A 149 6.02 -27.16 -25.96
C TRP A 149 6.80 -25.95 -26.47
N TRP A 150 6.19 -25.19 -27.40
CA TRP A 150 6.86 -24.15 -28.18
C TRP A 150 7.64 -23.16 -27.32
N ALA A 151 7.10 -22.77 -26.16
CA ALA A 151 7.69 -21.77 -25.28
C ALA A 151 9.02 -22.21 -24.66
N PHE A 152 9.23 -23.52 -24.49
CA PHE A 152 10.46 -24.12 -23.97
C PHE A 152 11.49 -24.44 -25.06
N GLN A 153 11.13 -24.32 -26.33
CA GLN A 153 12.06 -24.53 -27.43
C GLN A 153 13.01 -23.33 -27.58
N PRO A 154 14.27 -23.54 -28.04
CA PRO A 154 15.17 -22.44 -28.36
C PRO A 154 14.53 -21.41 -29.30
N ILE A 155 14.91 -20.14 -29.15
CA ILE A 155 14.44 -19.05 -30.02
C ILE A 155 15.05 -19.23 -31.42
N ALA A 156 14.20 -19.25 -32.45
CA ALA A 156 14.65 -19.42 -33.83
C ALA A 156 15.42 -18.20 -34.32
N GLN A 157 16.49 -18.43 -35.08
CA GLN A 157 17.27 -17.35 -35.71
C GLN A 157 16.49 -16.74 -36.89
N PRO A 158 16.35 -15.41 -36.97
CA PRO A 158 15.67 -14.76 -38.05
C PRO A 158 16.47 -14.85 -39.35
N LYS A 159 15.75 -14.93 -40.48
CA LYS A 159 16.34 -14.80 -41.82
C LYS A 159 16.68 -13.33 -42.07
N ALA A 160 17.81 -13.07 -42.73
CA ALA A 160 18.34 -11.70 -42.93
C ALA A 160 17.39 -10.71 -43.63
N SER A 161 16.36 -11.18 -44.35
CA SER A 161 15.35 -10.35 -45.02
C SER A 161 14.08 -10.10 -44.21
N GLN A 162 13.97 -10.63 -42.98
CA GLN A 162 12.78 -10.48 -42.14
C GLN A 162 12.75 -9.09 -41.48
N SER A 163 11.55 -8.50 -41.42
CA SER A 163 11.25 -7.27 -40.70
C SER A 163 9.88 -7.41 -40.02
N VAL A 164 9.58 -6.54 -39.04
CA VAL A 164 8.28 -6.54 -38.35
C VAL A 164 7.13 -6.47 -39.36
N ASP A 165 7.18 -5.50 -40.27
CA ASP A 165 6.13 -5.32 -41.27
C ASP A 165 6.11 -6.45 -42.30
N GLY A 166 7.26 -6.97 -42.73
CA GLY A 166 7.33 -8.07 -43.68
C GLY A 166 6.69 -9.36 -43.16
N LEU A 167 6.86 -9.65 -41.86
CA LEU A 167 6.25 -10.82 -41.20
C LEU A 167 4.74 -10.65 -41.02
N LEU A 168 4.29 -9.45 -40.64
CA LEU A 168 2.85 -9.15 -40.53
C LEU A 168 2.15 -9.17 -41.89
N ASP A 169 2.76 -8.55 -42.90
CA ASP A 169 2.19 -8.48 -44.25
C ASP A 169 2.12 -9.87 -44.90
N ALA A 170 3.09 -10.75 -44.63
CA ALA A 170 3.04 -12.14 -45.08
C ALA A 170 1.83 -12.89 -44.50
N GLU A 171 1.54 -12.73 -43.21
CA GLU A 171 0.39 -13.39 -42.58
C GLU A 171 -0.94 -12.77 -43.05
N LEU A 172 -1.00 -11.45 -43.26
CA LEU A 172 -2.18 -10.80 -43.87
C LEU A 172 -2.46 -11.33 -45.28
N GLN A 173 -1.43 -11.41 -46.13
CA GLN A 173 -1.56 -11.93 -47.51
C GLN A 173 -2.05 -13.37 -47.53
N LYS A 174 -1.50 -14.23 -46.66
CA LYS A 174 -1.93 -15.62 -46.51
C LYS A 174 -3.41 -15.77 -46.14
N ASN A 175 -3.97 -14.79 -45.43
CA ASN A 175 -5.38 -14.75 -45.05
C ASN A 175 -6.26 -13.93 -46.02
N GLY A 176 -5.68 -13.43 -47.12
CA GLY A 176 -6.38 -12.60 -48.11
C GLY A 176 -6.91 -11.30 -47.50
N LEU A 177 -6.09 -10.66 -46.67
CA LEU A 177 -6.32 -9.36 -46.05
C LEU A 177 -5.28 -8.35 -46.53
N THR A 178 -5.63 -7.08 -46.45
CA THR A 178 -4.75 -5.95 -46.77
C THR A 178 -4.65 -5.02 -45.57
N ALA A 179 -3.46 -4.44 -45.37
CA ALA A 179 -3.24 -3.43 -44.36
C ALA A 179 -4.01 -2.14 -44.67
N SER A 180 -4.53 -1.48 -43.63
CA SER A 180 -5.14 -0.15 -43.73
C SER A 180 -4.08 0.93 -44.02
N ALA A 181 -4.54 2.05 -44.57
CA ALA A 181 -3.69 3.22 -44.81
C ALA A 181 -3.08 3.76 -43.50
N PRO A 182 -1.97 4.51 -43.56
CA PRO A 182 -1.42 5.19 -42.38
C PRO A 182 -2.43 6.15 -41.74
N ALA A 183 -2.39 6.28 -40.42
CA ALA A 183 -3.14 7.31 -39.69
C ALA A 183 -2.56 8.70 -39.97
N ASP A 184 -3.37 9.74 -39.74
CA ASP A 184 -2.91 11.13 -39.84
C ASP A 184 -1.88 11.48 -38.74
N ALA A 185 -1.15 12.57 -38.95
CA ALA A 185 -0.05 12.96 -38.08
C ALA A 185 -0.47 13.32 -36.65
N GLU A 186 -1.69 13.85 -36.46
CA GLU A 186 -2.21 14.25 -35.14
C GLU A 186 -2.60 13.00 -34.33
N THR A 187 -3.27 12.05 -34.98
CA THR A 187 -3.57 10.73 -34.42
C THR A 187 -2.30 10.00 -33.99
N LEU A 188 -1.27 9.93 -34.85
CA LEU A 188 0.00 9.29 -34.52
C LEU A 188 0.73 10.00 -33.38
N ARG A 189 0.72 11.33 -33.35
CA ARG A 189 1.33 12.11 -32.25
C ARG A 189 0.67 11.80 -30.91
N ARG A 190 -0.67 11.85 -30.84
CA ARG A 190 -1.43 11.51 -29.63
C ARG A 190 -1.15 10.08 -29.18
N ARG A 191 -1.28 9.12 -30.11
CA ARG A 191 -1.06 7.69 -29.85
C ARG A 191 0.33 7.45 -29.26
N THR A 192 1.37 8.00 -29.88
CA THR A 192 2.76 7.82 -29.45
C THR A 192 3.04 8.45 -28.09
N ALA A 193 2.51 9.65 -27.82
CA ALA A 193 2.65 10.31 -26.53
C ALA A 193 2.07 9.46 -25.39
N TYR A 194 0.83 9.00 -25.52
CA TYR A 194 0.21 8.17 -24.49
C TYR A 194 0.88 6.81 -24.32
N VAL A 195 1.29 6.16 -25.42
CA VAL A 195 2.00 4.87 -25.34
C VAL A 195 3.33 5.01 -24.60
N LEU A 196 4.11 6.07 -24.86
CA LEU A 196 5.45 6.21 -24.29
C LEU A 196 5.49 6.91 -22.93
N THR A 197 4.65 7.91 -22.66
CA THR A 197 4.70 8.71 -21.42
C THR A 197 3.41 8.61 -20.59
N GLY A 198 2.32 8.16 -21.22
CA GLY A 198 0.99 8.16 -20.60
C GLY A 198 0.42 9.55 -20.36
N LEU A 199 0.97 10.57 -21.01
CA LEU A 199 0.52 11.96 -20.97
C LEU A 199 0.08 12.40 -22.37
N PRO A 200 -0.79 13.42 -22.46
CA PRO A 200 -1.07 14.06 -23.74
C PRO A 200 0.23 14.65 -24.35
N PRO A 201 0.31 14.80 -25.68
CA PRO A 201 1.45 15.45 -26.32
C PRO A 201 1.56 16.92 -25.89
N ASP A 202 2.78 17.41 -25.71
CA ASP A 202 3.02 18.84 -25.45
C ASP A 202 2.50 19.70 -26.63
N LYS A 203 2.17 20.98 -26.34
CA LYS A 203 1.59 21.93 -27.32
C LYS A 203 2.36 21.89 -28.64
N ALA A 204 1.63 21.99 -29.75
CA ALA A 204 2.07 21.85 -31.15
C ALA A 204 3.49 22.36 -31.48
N GLY A 205 4.51 21.56 -31.12
CA GLY A 205 5.88 21.74 -31.57
C GLY A 205 6.02 21.44 -33.06
N ALA A 206 7.11 21.93 -33.66
CA ALA A 206 7.43 21.81 -35.08
C ALA A 206 7.12 20.41 -35.64
N GLN A 207 6.72 20.36 -36.92
CA GLN A 207 6.48 19.11 -37.65
C GLN A 207 7.79 18.32 -37.76
N VAL A 208 8.04 17.43 -36.80
CA VAL A 208 9.12 16.45 -36.83
C VAL A 208 8.63 15.14 -37.43
N SER A 209 9.54 14.31 -37.96
CA SER A 209 9.18 12.97 -38.39
C SER A 209 8.70 12.12 -37.22
N HIS A 210 7.85 11.12 -37.50
CA HIS A 210 7.34 10.20 -36.47
C HIS A 210 8.47 9.54 -35.67
N GLU A 211 9.54 9.09 -36.36
CA GLU A 211 10.70 8.51 -35.69
C GLU A 211 11.42 9.52 -34.77
N ALA A 212 11.59 10.78 -35.19
CA ALA A 212 12.19 11.81 -34.36
C ALA A 212 11.35 12.06 -33.09
N TYR A 213 10.03 12.06 -33.21
CA TYR A 213 9.12 12.20 -32.09
C TYR A 213 9.17 10.99 -31.12
N VAL A 214 9.29 9.77 -31.65
CA VAL A 214 9.53 8.56 -30.83
C VAL A 214 10.83 8.71 -30.03
N ASN A 215 11.92 9.15 -30.67
CA ASN A 215 13.21 9.33 -29.97
C ASN A 215 13.13 10.41 -28.88
N GLU A 216 12.41 11.50 -29.12
CA GLU A 216 12.16 12.56 -28.12
C GLU A 216 11.43 12.00 -26.89
N LEU A 217 10.34 11.26 -27.09
CA LEU A 217 9.55 10.69 -26.00
C LEU A 217 10.26 9.56 -25.26
N LEU A 218 11.09 8.76 -25.96
CA LEU A 218 11.97 7.76 -25.32
C LEU A 218 13.03 8.42 -24.43
N ALA A 219 13.43 9.66 -24.71
CA ALA A 219 14.35 10.44 -23.89
C ALA A 219 13.65 11.20 -22.74
N SER A 220 12.33 11.31 -22.78
CA SER A 220 11.54 12.00 -21.74
C SER A 220 11.67 11.29 -20.38
N PRO A 221 11.81 12.02 -19.26
CA PRO A 221 11.78 11.39 -17.94
C PRO A 221 10.43 10.72 -17.60
N HIS A 222 9.35 11.11 -18.27
CA HIS A 222 8.02 10.54 -18.09
C HIS A 222 7.88 9.16 -18.76
N PHE A 223 8.85 8.76 -19.60
CA PHE A 223 8.98 7.39 -20.09
C PHE A 223 9.09 6.41 -18.92
N GLY A 224 10.02 6.65 -18.00
CA GLY A 224 10.23 5.79 -16.84
C GLY A 224 8.98 5.66 -15.96
N GLU A 225 8.23 6.74 -15.78
CA GLU A 225 6.95 6.72 -15.04
C GLU A 225 5.85 5.93 -15.75
N LYS A 226 5.85 5.87 -17.09
CA LYS A 226 4.92 5.03 -17.85
C LYS A 226 5.28 3.56 -17.73
N TRP A 227 6.53 3.21 -18.00
CA TRP A 227 6.93 1.81 -18.09
C TRP A 227 7.15 1.14 -16.72
N ALA A 228 7.53 1.91 -15.69
CA ALA A 228 7.58 1.39 -14.32
C ALA A 228 6.20 0.91 -13.82
N ARG A 229 5.10 1.58 -14.19
CA ARG A 229 3.74 1.18 -13.81
C ARG A 229 3.41 -0.24 -14.25
N HIS A 230 3.73 -0.58 -15.50
CA HIS A 230 3.49 -1.92 -16.02
C HIS A 230 4.30 -2.96 -15.26
N PHE A 231 5.56 -2.67 -14.94
CA PHE A 231 6.38 -3.56 -14.13
C PHE A 231 5.84 -3.75 -12.70
N MET A 232 5.34 -2.66 -12.10
CA MET A 232 4.70 -2.67 -10.78
C MET A 232 3.46 -3.58 -10.74
N ASP A 233 2.68 -3.63 -11.82
CA ASP A 233 1.53 -4.55 -11.95
C ASP A 233 1.97 -6.03 -11.93
N TRP A 234 3.16 -6.33 -12.47
CA TRP A 234 3.67 -7.68 -12.55
C TRP A 234 4.13 -8.20 -11.18
N VAL A 235 4.76 -7.33 -10.40
CA VAL A 235 5.34 -7.65 -9.10
C VAL A 235 4.44 -7.32 -7.90
N ARG A 236 3.16 -7.01 -8.16
CA ARG A 236 2.15 -6.72 -7.13
C ARG A 236 2.53 -5.56 -6.20
N TYR A 237 3.12 -4.51 -6.77
CA TYR A 237 3.54 -3.34 -6.01
C TYR A 237 2.42 -2.85 -5.10
N ALA A 238 2.73 -2.75 -3.82
CA ALA A 238 1.88 -2.17 -2.81
C ALA A 238 2.76 -1.61 -1.69
N GLU A 239 2.21 -0.70 -0.92
CA GLU A 239 2.85 -0.14 0.28
C GLU A 239 2.26 -0.73 1.56
N SER A 240 1.45 -1.79 1.44
CA SER A 240 0.84 -2.53 2.55
C SER A 240 0.63 -4.02 2.20
N TYR A 241 0.51 -4.88 3.22
CA TYR A 241 0.48 -6.34 3.03
C TYR A 241 -0.89 -6.92 2.65
N GLY A 242 -2.02 -6.28 2.97
CA GLY A 242 -3.38 -6.70 2.57
C GLY A 242 -4.15 -7.61 3.55
N SER A 243 -3.55 -8.02 4.68
CA SER A 243 -4.21 -8.83 5.74
C SER A 243 -5.23 -8.04 6.61
N GLU A 244 -5.88 -8.66 7.61
CA GLU A 244 -6.93 -8.02 8.43
C GLU A 244 -6.52 -6.69 9.10
N GLY A 245 -5.22 -6.49 9.38
CA GLY A 245 -4.70 -5.22 9.90
C GLY A 245 -3.82 -4.42 8.92
N ASP A 246 -3.81 -4.81 7.64
CA ASP A 246 -3.12 -4.18 6.50
C ASP A 246 -1.84 -3.37 6.83
N PRO A 247 -0.83 -4.01 7.44
CA PRO A 247 0.36 -3.29 7.89
C PRO A 247 1.14 -2.71 6.71
N ALA A 248 1.80 -1.58 6.94
CA ALA A 248 2.63 -0.93 5.94
C ALA A 248 3.89 -1.75 5.61
N ILE A 249 4.34 -1.68 4.36
CA ILE A 249 5.65 -2.15 3.92
C ILE A 249 6.63 -0.96 4.01
N PRO A 250 7.61 -0.98 4.94
CA PRO A 250 8.55 0.13 5.10
C PRO A 250 9.22 0.52 3.79
N TYR A 251 9.32 1.82 3.51
CA TYR A 251 10.13 2.38 2.43
C TYR A 251 9.80 1.86 1.01
N ALA A 252 8.63 1.27 0.79
CA ALA A 252 8.26 0.64 -0.48
C ALA A 252 8.34 1.58 -1.70
N TYR A 253 8.09 2.87 -1.52
CA TYR A 253 8.17 3.89 -2.58
C TYR A 253 9.56 3.97 -3.25
N GLN A 254 10.64 3.62 -2.53
CA GLN A 254 11.99 3.64 -3.09
C GLN A 254 12.16 2.61 -4.22
N TYR A 255 11.42 1.50 -4.18
CA TYR A 255 11.39 0.51 -5.27
C TYR A 255 10.71 1.06 -6.53
N ARG A 256 9.60 1.79 -6.39
CA ARG A 256 8.97 2.49 -7.52
C ARG A 256 9.96 3.47 -8.14
N ASP A 257 10.64 4.28 -7.33
CA ASP A 257 11.58 5.27 -7.83
C ASP A 257 12.79 4.63 -8.51
N TYR A 258 13.27 3.49 -8.00
CA TYR A 258 14.27 2.64 -8.66
C TYR A 258 13.81 2.19 -10.05
N LEU A 259 12.58 1.69 -10.19
CA LEU A 259 12.05 1.29 -11.49
C LEU A 259 12.00 2.47 -12.46
N ILE A 260 11.49 3.63 -12.04
CA ILE A 260 11.44 4.84 -12.89
C ILE A 260 12.85 5.19 -13.40
N ARG A 261 13.86 5.20 -12.52
CA ARG A 261 15.25 5.46 -12.91
C ARG A 261 15.80 4.40 -13.87
N ALA A 262 15.56 3.13 -13.56
CA ALA A 262 16.02 2.00 -14.36
C ALA A 262 15.47 2.03 -15.79
N PHE A 263 14.18 2.32 -15.98
CA PHE A 263 13.58 2.48 -17.30
C PHE A 263 14.10 3.72 -18.03
N ASN A 264 14.26 4.85 -17.34
CA ASN A 264 14.81 6.06 -17.95
C ASN A 264 16.26 5.89 -18.41
N GLU A 265 17.06 5.12 -17.68
CA GLU A 265 18.43 4.74 -18.03
C GLU A 265 18.53 3.64 -19.09
N ASP A 266 17.41 3.00 -19.43
CA ASP A 266 17.37 1.80 -20.28
C ASP A 266 18.30 0.70 -19.76
N VAL A 267 18.24 0.45 -18.45
CA VAL A 267 19.00 -0.65 -17.82
C VAL A 267 18.65 -1.95 -18.53
N PRO A 268 19.64 -2.73 -19.00
CA PRO A 268 19.38 -3.98 -19.71
C PRO A 268 18.45 -4.90 -18.94
N TYR A 269 17.43 -5.46 -19.59
CA TYR A 269 16.44 -6.29 -18.91
C TYR A 269 17.03 -7.51 -18.16
N PRO A 270 18.05 -8.23 -18.67
CA PRO A 270 18.72 -9.28 -17.88
C PRO A 270 19.34 -8.76 -16.58
N GLN A 271 19.78 -7.50 -16.55
CA GLN A 271 20.25 -6.85 -15.33
C GLN A 271 19.08 -6.57 -14.39
N LEU A 272 17.92 -6.11 -14.88
CA LEU A 272 16.72 -5.92 -14.05
C LEU A 272 16.22 -7.23 -13.43
N VAL A 273 16.22 -8.33 -14.18
CA VAL A 273 15.87 -9.66 -13.66
C VAL A 273 16.82 -10.07 -12.54
N LYS A 274 18.13 -9.85 -12.73
CA LYS A 274 19.13 -10.12 -11.70
C LYS A 274 18.94 -9.26 -10.45
N GLU A 275 18.71 -7.96 -10.63
CA GLU A 275 18.44 -7.02 -9.54
C GLU A 275 17.17 -7.38 -8.76
N ALA A 276 16.12 -7.83 -9.45
CA ALA A 276 14.84 -8.20 -8.84
C ALA A 276 14.89 -9.41 -7.89
N ILE A 277 15.89 -10.28 -8.03
CA ILE A 277 16.00 -11.55 -7.29
C ILE A 277 17.20 -11.55 -6.34
N ALA A 278 18.34 -11.01 -6.79
CA ALA A 278 19.63 -11.11 -6.12
C ALA A 278 20.48 -9.83 -6.22
N GLY A 279 19.83 -8.67 -6.38
CA GLY A 279 20.52 -7.39 -6.56
C GLY A 279 21.49 -7.01 -5.44
N ASP A 280 21.22 -7.43 -4.21
CA ASP A 280 22.08 -7.29 -3.03
C ASP A 280 23.32 -8.19 -3.06
N LEU A 281 23.30 -9.25 -3.87
CA LEU A 281 24.36 -10.26 -3.98
C LEU A 281 25.27 -10.06 -5.21
N LEU A 282 24.99 -9.06 -6.05
CA LEU A 282 25.78 -8.83 -7.25
C LEU A 282 27.20 -8.37 -6.89
N ALA A 283 28.20 -9.05 -7.43
CA ALA A 283 29.60 -8.68 -7.23
C ALA A 283 29.95 -7.29 -7.78
N LYS A 284 29.21 -6.82 -8.79
CA LYS A 284 29.33 -5.50 -9.41
C LYS A 284 27.97 -4.83 -9.46
N PRO A 285 27.49 -4.24 -8.35
CA PRO A 285 26.20 -3.58 -8.33
C PRO A 285 26.23 -2.28 -9.14
N ARG A 286 25.07 -1.88 -9.67
CA ARG A 286 24.84 -0.55 -10.23
C ARG A 286 24.75 0.46 -9.09
N VAL A 287 25.63 1.46 -9.12
CA VAL A 287 25.67 2.53 -8.12
C VAL A 287 25.31 3.85 -8.79
N LYS A 288 24.34 4.57 -8.23
CA LYS A 288 23.91 5.89 -8.73
C LYS A 288 23.53 6.79 -7.57
N ASN A 289 23.91 8.07 -7.64
CA ASN A 289 23.58 9.09 -6.63
C ASN A 289 23.93 8.68 -5.19
N GLY A 290 25.03 7.94 -5.00
CA GLY A 290 25.43 7.43 -3.68
C GLY A 290 24.60 6.25 -3.16
N LEU A 291 23.77 5.61 -4.01
CA LEU A 291 22.98 4.43 -3.68
C LEU A 291 23.38 3.23 -4.55
N ASN A 292 23.33 2.03 -3.98
CA ASN A 292 23.35 0.75 -4.66
C ASN A 292 21.95 0.47 -5.22
N GLU A 293 21.70 0.90 -6.46
CA GLU A 293 20.43 0.69 -7.16
C GLU A 293 20.11 -0.79 -7.32
N SER A 294 21.11 -1.63 -7.57
CA SER A 294 20.89 -3.07 -7.72
C SER A 294 20.25 -3.67 -6.48
N ALA A 295 20.71 -3.29 -5.29
CA ALA A 295 20.15 -3.79 -4.03
C ALA A 295 18.70 -3.31 -3.78
N ILE A 296 18.24 -2.23 -4.41
CA ILE A 296 16.82 -1.80 -4.30
C ILE A 296 15.89 -2.78 -5.02
N GLY A 297 16.36 -3.43 -6.10
CA GLY A 297 15.56 -4.31 -6.95
C GLY A 297 14.91 -5.49 -6.20
N ILE A 298 15.49 -5.98 -5.11
CA ILE A 298 14.92 -7.10 -4.36
C ILE A 298 13.68 -6.73 -3.53
N GLY A 299 13.31 -5.45 -3.45
CA GLY A 299 12.19 -4.99 -2.64
C GLY A 299 10.85 -5.65 -2.99
N GLN A 300 10.68 -6.08 -4.24
CA GLN A 300 9.49 -6.83 -4.68
C GLN A 300 9.27 -8.15 -3.92
N LEU A 301 10.34 -8.78 -3.40
CA LEU A 301 10.22 -10.00 -2.59
C LEU A 301 9.46 -9.77 -1.27
N ARG A 302 9.24 -8.51 -0.88
CA ARG A 302 8.42 -8.12 0.28
C ARG A 302 7.03 -7.61 -0.11
N MET A 303 6.74 -7.44 -1.40
CA MET A 303 5.46 -6.95 -1.92
C MET A 303 4.48 -8.10 -2.19
N VAL A 304 4.44 -9.10 -1.32
CA VAL A 304 3.47 -10.20 -1.37
C VAL A 304 2.53 -10.15 -0.18
N LEU A 305 1.46 -10.95 -0.17
CA LEU A 305 0.53 -11.01 0.94
C LEU A 305 1.22 -11.63 2.16
N HIS A 306 0.86 -11.14 3.35
CA HIS A 306 1.39 -11.63 4.62
C HIS A 306 0.35 -11.42 5.71
N GLY A 307 0.04 -12.48 6.47
CA GLY A 307 -0.98 -12.51 7.50
C GLY A 307 -0.72 -11.60 8.70
N PHE A 308 -1.79 -11.35 9.46
CA PHE A 308 -1.79 -10.54 10.67
C PHE A 308 -1.89 -11.43 11.90
N SER A 309 -0.75 -11.72 12.55
CA SER A 309 -0.66 -12.52 13.79
C SER A 309 -1.16 -13.97 13.63
N PRO A 310 -0.55 -14.78 12.73
CA PRO A 310 -0.93 -16.16 12.49
C PRO A 310 -0.62 -17.04 13.71
N VAL A 311 -1.50 -18.01 13.94
CA VAL A 311 -1.33 -19.06 14.97
C VAL A 311 -0.50 -20.23 14.45
N ASP A 312 -0.51 -20.48 13.13
CA ASP A 312 0.32 -21.45 12.43
C ASP A 312 1.35 -20.71 11.58
N SER A 313 2.56 -20.53 12.14
CA SER A 313 3.60 -19.72 11.47
C SER A 313 4.28 -20.47 10.33
N LEU A 314 4.24 -21.81 10.34
CA LEU A 314 4.77 -22.60 9.23
C LEU A 314 3.85 -22.48 8.02
N ASP A 315 2.53 -22.59 8.19
CA ASP A 315 1.58 -22.37 7.10
C ASP A 315 1.67 -20.95 6.52
N GLU A 316 1.85 -19.95 7.37
CA GLU A 316 2.11 -18.57 6.94
C GLU A 316 3.41 -18.47 6.11
N MET A 317 4.51 -19.08 6.56
CA MET A 317 5.77 -19.08 5.79
C MET A 317 5.59 -19.75 4.43
N VAL A 318 4.86 -20.87 4.38
CA VAL A 318 4.54 -21.57 3.13
C VAL A 318 3.75 -20.67 2.20
N THR A 319 2.67 -20.04 2.68
CA THR A 319 1.82 -19.15 1.89
C THR A 319 2.57 -17.91 1.41
N PHE A 320 3.39 -17.30 2.27
CA PHE A 320 4.23 -16.15 1.91
C PHE A 320 5.21 -16.51 0.80
N THR A 321 5.94 -17.63 0.94
CA THR A 321 6.93 -18.05 -0.07
C THR A 321 6.28 -18.54 -1.35
N ASP A 322 5.12 -19.20 -1.28
CA ASP A 322 4.31 -19.56 -2.46
C ASP A 322 3.96 -18.30 -3.27
N ASN A 323 3.54 -17.22 -2.62
CA ASN A 323 3.29 -15.94 -3.29
C ASN A 323 4.56 -15.32 -3.91
N GLN A 324 5.74 -15.47 -3.28
CA GLN A 324 7.01 -15.03 -3.87
C GLN A 324 7.32 -15.82 -5.15
N ILE A 325 7.20 -17.15 -5.10
CA ILE A 325 7.42 -18.04 -6.25
C ILE A 325 6.44 -17.70 -7.37
N ASP A 326 5.15 -17.58 -7.05
CA ASP A 326 4.11 -17.26 -8.02
C ASP A 326 4.38 -15.91 -8.72
N THR A 327 4.74 -14.89 -7.94
CA THR A 327 5.03 -13.55 -8.48
C THR A 327 6.26 -13.55 -9.36
N VAL A 328 7.38 -14.10 -8.89
CA VAL A 328 8.65 -14.14 -9.64
C VAL A 328 8.51 -14.96 -10.94
N THR A 329 7.89 -16.14 -10.86
CA THR A 329 7.79 -17.03 -12.02
C THR A 329 6.78 -16.55 -13.06
N LYS A 330 5.65 -15.95 -12.66
CA LYS A 330 4.73 -15.31 -13.61
C LYS A 330 5.34 -14.05 -14.23
N ALA A 331 5.94 -13.18 -13.43
CA ALA A 331 6.47 -11.90 -13.90
C ALA A 331 7.61 -12.06 -14.93
N PHE A 332 8.54 -12.98 -14.68
CA PHE A 332 9.77 -13.11 -15.48
C PHE A 332 9.76 -14.28 -16.46
N GLN A 333 8.92 -15.30 -16.25
CA GLN A 333 8.87 -16.50 -17.13
C GLN A 333 7.48 -16.76 -17.73
N GLY A 334 6.43 -16.05 -17.30
CA GLY A 334 5.06 -16.34 -17.72
C GLY A 334 4.63 -17.77 -17.36
N LEU A 335 5.15 -18.33 -16.26
CA LEU A 335 4.87 -19.70 -15.82
C LEU A 335 4.12 -19.74 -14.48
N THR A 336 3.28 -20.75 -14.30
CA THR A 336 2.48 -20.99 -13.09
C THR A 336 3.12 -22.03 -12.17
N VAL A 337 4.37 -21.80 -11.74
CA VAL A 337 5.12 -22.78 -10.92
C VAL A 337 4.45 -23.08 -9.59
N SER A 338 3.77 -22.10 -8.99
CA SER A 338 2.98 -22.28 -7.75
C SER A 338 1.91 -23.40 -7.86
N CYS A 339 1.36 -23.63 -9.05
CA CYS A 339 0.41 -24.74 -9.27
C CYS A 339 1.05 -26.13 -9.10
N ALA A 340 2.38 -26.23 -9.08
CA ALA A 340 3.10 -27.47 -8.83
C ALA A 340 3.34 -27.75 -7.33
N ARG A 341 2.86 -26.89 -6.41
CA ARG A 341 3.05 -27.06 -4.96
C ARG A 341 2.56 -28.42 -4.46
N CYS A 342 1.37 -28.84 -4.89
CA CYS A 342 0.74 -30.05 -4.36
C CYS A 342 1.11 -31.33 -5.14
N HIS A 343 1.43 -31.20 -6.43
CA HIS A 343 1.80 -32.31 -7.30
C HIS A 343 2.52 -31.77 -8.54
N ASN A 344 3.17 -32.64 -9.32
CA ASN A 344 3.74 -32.25 -10.62
C ASN A 344 2.69 -31.48 -11.45
N HIS A 345 3.07 -30.35 -12.04
CA HIS A 345 2.13 -29.46 -12.71
C HIS A 345 1.29 -30.24 -13.74
N LYS A 346 0.00 -29.93 -13.87
CA LYS A 346 -0.92 -30.76 -14.66
C LYS A 346 -0.63 -30.79 -16.15
N PHE A 347 -0.15 -29.70 -16.75
CA PHE A 347 0.04 -29.62 -18.21
C PHE A 347 1.44 -29.24 -18.65
N ASP A 348 2.10 -28.40 -17.86
CA ASP A 348 3.46 -27.92 -18.14
C ASP A 348 4.58 -28.84 -17.63
N ALA A 349 5.77 -28.60 -18.17
CA ALA A 349 7.02 -29.26 -17.84
C ALA A 349 7.59 -28.77 -16.50
N ILE A 350 6.76 -28.73 -15.45
CA ILE A 350 7.12 -28.22 -14.13
C ILE A 350 6.85 -29.32 -13.11
N SER A 351 7.88 -29.78 -12.42
CA SER A 351 7.76 -30.82 -11.39
C SER A 351 7.35 -30.21 -10.05
N GLN A 352 6.84 -31.02 -9.13
CA GLN A 352 6.64 -30.59 -7.75
C GLN A 352 7.99 -30.21 -7.11
N ALA A 353 9.06 -30.93 -7.46
CA ALA A 353 10.40 -30.62 -7.02
C ALA A 353 10.87 -29.23 -7.52
N ASP A 354 10.43 -28.74 -8.68
CA ASP A 354 10.75 -27.37 -9.12
C ASP A 354 10.21 -26.31 -8.13
N PHE A 355 8.99 -26.49 -7.63
CA PHE A 355 8.41 -25.61 -6.61
C PHE A 355 9.24 -25.65 -5.32
N TYR A 356 9.55 -26.86 -4.81
CA TYR A 356 10.28 -27.01 -3.55
C TYR A 356 11.76 -26.60 -3.63
N ALA A 357 12.38 -26.72 -4.81
CA ALA A 357 13.70 -26.17 -5.07
C ALA A 357 13.71 -24.64 -4.91
N MET A 358 12.71 -23.94 -5.47
CA MET A 358 12.56 -22.48 -5.28
C MET A 358 12.12 -22.12 -3.86
N TYR A 359 11.28 -22.93 -3.23
CA TYR A 359 10.89 -22.76 -1.83
C TYR A 359 12.11 -22.81 -0.90
N GLY A 360 13.02 -23.77 -1.10
CA GLY A 360 14.31 -23.82 -0.39
C GLY A 360 15.18 -22.58 -0.62
N ILE A 361 15.18 -22.03 -1.83
CA ILE A 361 15.93 -20.80 -2.15
C ILE A 361 15.39 -19.59 -1.36
N PHE A 362 14.08 -19.36 -1.38
CA PHE A 362 13.49 -18.17 -0.76
C PHE A 362 13.39 -18.29 0.77
N THR A 363 13.16 -19.49 1.32
CA THR A 363 13.18 -19.72 2.78
C THR A 363 14.59 -19.69 3.39
N SER A 364 15.64 -19.83 2.57
CA SER A 364 17.05 -19.61 2.96
C SER A 364 17.42 -18.12 3.15
N THR A 365 16.42 -17.25 3.31
CA THR A 365 16.59 -15.83 3.63
C THR A 365 15.65 -15.42 4.77
N HIS A 366 15.96 -14.28 5.41
CA HIS A 366 15.06 -13.67 6.38
C HIS A 366 14.49 -12.34 5.85
N PRO A 367 13.22 -12.03 6.18
CA PRO A 367 12.67 -10.68 6.07
C PRO A 367 13.59 -9.61 6.66
N ALA A 368 13.86 -8.54 5.89
CA ALA A 368 14.72 -7.45 6.35
C ALA A 368 14.30 -6.09 5.76
N VAL A 369 14.80 -5.03 6.39
CA VAL A 369 15.07 -3.76 5.72
C VAL A 369 16.58 -3.71 5.48
N ILE A 370 16.99 -3.33 4.27
CA ILE A 370 18.41 -3.29 3.89
C ILE A 370 18.87 -1.86 3.66
N ASP A 371 20.13 -1.57 4.01
CA ASP A 371 20.81 -0.33 3.66
C ASP A 371 21.34 -0.42 2.24
N VAL A 372 20.93 0.53 1.42
CA VAL A 372 21.29 0.63 0.00
C VAL A 372 22.21 1.81 -0.27
N ASN A 373 22.85 2.40 0.74
CA ASN A 373 23.94 3.32 0.50
C ASN A 373 25.04 2.64 -0.35
N ALA A 374 25.71 3.41 -1.19
CA ALA A 374 26.78 2.92 -2.03
C ALA A 374 27.88 2.25 -1.17
N PRO A 375 28.50 1.15 -1.63
CA PRO A 375 29.59 0.51 -0.91
C PRO A 375 30.69 1.52 -0.54
N GLY A 376 31.07 1.57 0.74
CA GLY A 376 32.08 2.50 1.25
C GLY A 376 31.56 3.85 1.75
N THR A 377 30.26 4.12 1.66
CA THR A 377 29.62 5.33 2.20
C THR A 377 29.94 5.51 3.69
N GLY A 378 30.52 6.67 4.05
CA GLY A 378 30.89 7.01 5.43
C GLY A 378 32.14 6.27 5.97
N LYS A 379 32.92 5.58 5.11
CA LYS A 379 34.07 4.78 5.55
C LYS A 379 35.17 5.66 6.17
N ALA A 380 35.51 6.78 5.54
CA ALA A 380 36.56 7.69 6.02
C ALA A 380 36.21 8.29 7.38
N GLU A 381 34.95 8.69 7.56
CA GLU A 381 34.42 9.21 8.81
C GLU A 381 34.48 8.14 9.91
N ARG A 382 34.08 6.89 9.64
CA ARG A 382 34.17 5.79 10.63
C ARG A 382 35.61 5.47 11.00
N GLU A 383 36.54 5.50 10.05
CA GLU A 383 37.98 5.34 10.32
C GLU A 383 38.55 6.48 11.17
N GLU A 384 38.11 7.72 10.95
CA GLU A 384 38.49 8.87 11.77
C GLU A 384 37.89 8.78 13.18
N LEU A 385 36.61 8.42 13.31
CA LEU A 385 35.95 8.20 14.61
C LEU A 385 36.69 7.12 15.42
N ALA A 386 37.07 6.01 14.79
CA ALA A 386 37.83 4.95 15.46
C ALA A 386 39.18 5.45 15.98
N LYS A 387 39.90 6.30 15.22
CA LYS A 387 41.17 6.91 15.67
C LYS A 387 40.96 7.89 16.82
N LEU A 388 40.00 8.81 16.69
CA LEU A 388 39.67 9.79 17.72
C LEU A 388 39.24 9.11 19.01
N LYS A 389 38.49 8.01 18.91
CA LYS A 389 38.08 7.21 20.06
C LYS A 389 39.28 6.67 20.84
N VAL A 390 40.30 6.14 20.16
CA VAL A 390 41.53 5.67 20.84
C VAL A 390 42.23 6.83 21.55
N GLN A 391 42.37 7.99 20.90
CA GLN A 391 42.98 9.18 21.51
C GLN A 391 42.20 9.69 22.73
N ILE A 392 40.86 9.70 22.65
CA ILE A 392 39.97 10.04 23.77
C ILE A 392 40.18 9.07 24.92
N LYS A 393 40.21 7.76 24.64
CA LYS A 393 40.45 6.72 25.65
C LYS A 393 41.77 6.95 26.38
N ASP A 394 42.85 7.17 25.63
CA ASP A 394 44.19 7.31 26.19
C ASP A 394 44.27 8.53 27.12
N ALA A 395 43.72 9.67 26.71
CA ALA A 395 43.71 10.89 27.50
C ALA A 395 42.83 10.76 28.77
N VAL A 396 41.64 10.18 28.66
CA VAL A 396 40.75 9.92 29.82
C VAL A 396 41.40 8.96 30.80
N ALA A 397 42.00 7.87 30.31
CA ALA A 397 42.68 6.89 31.16
C ALA A 397 43.89 7.50 31.88
N GLU A 398 44.67 8.36 31.21
CA GLU A 398 45.79 9.07 31.84
C GLU A 398 45.32 9.98 32.97
N HIS A 399 44.21 10.69 32.80
CA HIS A 399 43.61 11.49 33.85
C HIS A 399 43.14 10.62 35.03
N TRP A 400 42.38 9.56 34.76
CA TRP A 400 41.89 8.65 35.81
C TRP A 400 43.03 7.97 36.59
N LEU A 401 44.16 7.64 35.96
CA LEU A 401 45.32 7.08 36.66
C LEU A 401 45.95 8.04 37.68
N LYS A 402 45.77 9.36 37.50
CA LYS A 402 46.26 10.39 38.44
C LYS A 402 45.32 10.54 39.65
N THR A 403 44.02 10.33 39.46
CA THR A 403 42.97 10.66 40.44
C THR A 403 42.38 9.43 41.16
N ALA A 404 42.16 8.33 40.45
CA ALA A 404 41.53 7.13 40.99
C ALA A 404 42.55 6.24 41.74
N LYS A 405 42.53 6.27 43.08
CA LYS A 405 43.40 5.46 43.95
C LYS A 405 42.61 4.37 44.68
N GLY A 406 43.31 3.31 45.08
CA GLY A 406 42.77 2.23 45.91
C GLY A 406 41.97 1.18 45.14
N ASN A 407 41.25 0.35 45.90
CA ASN A 407 40.47 -0.77 45.38
C ASN A 407 38.97 -0.44 45.35
N ALA A 408 38.24 -1.04 44.43
CA ALA A 408 36.79 -1.07 44.40
C ALA A 408 36.30 -2.50 44.66
N ALA A 409 35.25 -2.63 45.46
CA ALA A 409 34.52 -3.89 45.63
C ALA A 409 33.29 -3.86 44.73
N ASP A 410 33.03 -4.97 44.05
CA ASP A 410 31.94 -5.03 43.09
C ASP A 410 31.39 -6.46 42.93
N ARG A 411 30.35 -6.59 42.11
CA ARG A 411 29.74 -7.88 41.75
C ARG A 411 29.78 -8.08 40.25
N ALA A 412 30.16 -9.28 39.84
CA ALA A 412 30.07 -9.70 38.45
C ALA A 412 29.13 -10.89 38.36
N ASP A 413 28.30 -10.91 37.33
CA ASP A 413 27.60 -12.13 36.95
C ASP A 413 28.64 -13.12 36.42
N VAL A 414 28.65 -14.35 36.93
CA VAL A 414 29.36 -15.45 36.27
C VAL A 414 28.70 -15.68 34.92
N LYS A 415 29.39 -15.27 33.85
CA LYS A 415 28.85 -15.29 32.49
C LYS A 415 28.63 -16.74 32.03
N PRO A 416 27.38 -17.18 31.76
CA PRO A 416 27.18 -18.45 31.09
C PRO A 416 27.70 -18.35 29.64
N PRO A 417 28.16 -19.43 28.99
CA PRO A 417 28.67 -19.41 27.61
C PRO A 417 27.52 -19.29 26.57
N GLY A 418 26.59 -18.36 26.78
CA GLY A 418 25.31 -18.27 26.07
C GLY A 418 25.44 -17.82 24.62
N LEU A 419 26.24 -16.79 24.34
CA LEU A 419 26.45 -16.35 22.94
C LEU A 419 27.13 -17.41 22.08
N SER A 420 28.11 -18.15 22.62
CA SER A 420 28.83 -19.20 21.91
C SER A 420 27.98 -20.43 21.60
N LYS A 421 26.80 -20.57 22.20
CA LYS A 421 25.86 -21.67 21.91
C LYS A 421 25.23 -21.53 20.52
N TYR A 422 25.21 -20.31 19.97
CA TYR A 422 24.56 -20.01 18.70
C TYR A 422 25.58 -19.51 17.68
N GLU A 423 25.37 -19.87 16.42
CA GLU A 423 26.05 -19.24 15.30
C GLU A 423 25.28 -17.96 14.93
N TRP A 424 25.99 -16.83 14.92
CA TRP A 424 25.41 -15.51 14.67
C TRP A 424 25.70 -15.03 13.27
N ILE A 425 24.67 -14.45 12.65
CA ILE A 425 24.76 -13.70 11.41
C ILE A 425 24.52 -12.24 11.77
N SER A 426 25.49 -11.38 11.45
CA SER A 426 25.44 -9.96 11.79
C SER A 426 25.62 -9.07 10.56
N ASN A 427 24.97 -7.92 10.57
CA ASN A 427 25.13 -6.88 9.57
C ASN A 427 25.14 -5.52 10.28
N GLY A 428 26.23 -4.76 10.13
CA GLY A 428 26.41 -3.47 10.79
C GLY A 428 26.79 -3.56 12.29
N VAL A 429 26.98 -4.75 12.85
CA VAL A 429 27.44 -4.95 14.24
C VAL A 429 28.43 -6.11 14.32
N ASN A 430 29.46 -5.94 15.16
CA ASN A 430 30.52 -6.93 15.38
C ASN A 430 30.62 -7.28 16.87
N LEU A 431 31.16 -8.46 17.17
CA LEU A 431 31.47 -8.85 18.54
C LEU A 431 32.66 -8.02 19.03
N THR A 432 32.46 -7.29 20.13
CA THR A 432 33.47 -6.43 20.76
C THR A 432 34.21 -7.16 21.88
N LYS A 433 35.41 -6.67 22.20
CA LYS A 433 36.16 -7.12 23.39
C LYS A 433 35.72 -6.34 24.62
N ALA A 434 36.02 -6.88 25.80
CA ALA A 434 35.83 -6.17 27.06
C ALA A 434 36.62 -4.86 27.10
N GLY A 435 35.99 -3.80 27.62
CA GLY A 435 36.56 -2.46 27.64
C GLY A 435 36.26 -1.61 26.40
N GLU A 436 35.55 -2.15 25.40
CA GLU A 436 34.97 -1.31 24.34
C GLU A 436 34.01 -0.29 24.98
N PHE A 437 33.90 0.92 24.42
CA PHE A 437 33.13 2.00 25.07
C PHE A 437 32.41 2.87 24.05
N ALA A 438 31.49 3.73 24.47
CA ALA A 438 30.82 4.68 23.58
C ALA A 438 31.14 6.13 24.00
N VAL A 439 31.56 6.98 23.07
CA VAL A 439 31.75 8.42 23.32
C VAL A 439 30.38 9.10 23.39
N ALA A 440 30.19 9.98 24.36
CA ALA A 440 28.94 10.75 24.49
C ALA A 440 28.84 11.78 23.36
N LEU A 441 27.80 11.63 22.53
CA LEU A 441 27.59 12.46 21.33
C LEU A 441 27.10 13.89 21.67
N GLU A 442 26.59 14.11 22.87
CA GLU A 442 26.03 15.37 23.33
C GLU A 442 26.32 15.61 24.81
N GLY A 443 26.12 16.85 25.26
CA GLY A 443 26.31 17.26 26.65
C GLY A 443 27.78 17.31 27.09
N ASP A 444 27.97 17.32 28.42
CA ASP A 444 29.27 17.53 29.07
C ASP A 444 30.04 16.24 29.36
N ARG A 445 29.40 15.06 29.23
CA ARG A 445 30.10 13.78 29.42
C ARG A 445 31.05 13.49 28.25
N ILE A 446 32.15 12.78 28.53
CA ILE A 446 33.12 12.30 27.52
C ILE A 446 32.77 10.86 27.10
N VAL A 447 32.81 9.91 28.04
CA VAL A 447 32.43 8.50 27.85
C VAL A 447 30.98 8.28 28.34
N SER A 448 30.14 7.65 27.53
CA SER A 448 28.76 7.34 27.91
C SER A 448 28.66 6.02 28.69
N GLN A 449 29.31 4.97 28.20
CA GLN A 449 29.35 3.63 28.79
C GLN A 449 30.66 2.92 28.44
N ILE A 450 31.09 2.00 29.32
CA ILE A 450 32.15 1.01 29.07
C ILE A 450 31.49 -0.39 29.11
N TYR A 451 31.81 -1.22 28.12
CA TYR A 451 31.11 -2.47 27.86
C TYR A 451 31.98 -3.69 28.15
N PRO A 452 31.39 -4.80 28.66
CA PRO A 452 32.01 -6.12 28.56
C PRO A 452 32.04 -6.60 27.10
N ALA A 453 32.60 -7.78 26.84
CA ALA A 453 32.54 -8.40 25.52
C ALA A 453 31.10 -8.78 25.13
N GLY A 454 30.69 -8.37 23.92
CA GLY A 454 29.34 -8.60 23.41
C GLY A 454 29.09 -7.90 22.07
N TYR A 455 27.86 -7.91 21.57
CA TYR A 455 27.46 -7.14 20.39
C TYR A 455 26.90 -5.80 20.84
N PHE A 456 27.59 -4.70 20.55
CA PHE A 456 27.14 -3.34 20.88
C PHE A 456 27.08 -2.50 19.60
N SER A 457 25.91 -1.94 19.30
CA SER A 457 25.70 -1.20 18.04
C SER A 457 26.05 0.29 18.11
N ASN A 458 26.25 0.86 19.30
CA ASN A 458 26.58 2.29 19.49
C ASN A 458 28.06 2.60 19.71
N VAL A 459 28.94 1.68 19.34
CA VAL A 459 30.39 1.75 19.61
C VAL A 459 31.04 2.97 18.93
N LEU A 460 30.58 3.36 17.74
CA LEU A 460 31.04 4.56 17.03
C LEU A 460 29.93 5.62 16.90
N THR A 461 28.72 5.20 16.56
CA THR A 461 27.57 6.07 16.33
C THR A 461 26.28 5.30 16.60
N THR A 462 25.17 6.01 16.84
CA THR A 462 23.80 5.46 16.87
C THR A 462 23.06 5.60 15.54
N LYS A 463 23.72 6.09 14.48
CA LYS A 463 23.15 6.22 13.12
C LYS A 463 23.27 4.94 12.31
N ASP A 464 24.29 4.13 12.60
CA ASP A 464 24.58 2.92 11.84
C ASP A 464 23.45 1.90 11.99
N ARG A 465 23.16 1.19 10.90
CA ARG A 465 22.33 -0.01 10.95
C ARG A 465 22.99 -1.04 11.85
N ALA A 466 22.18 -1.84 12.55
CA ALA A 466 22.67 -3.03 13.21
C ALA A 466 21.57 -4.09 13.25
N VAL A 467 21.89 -5.25 12.68
CA VAL A 467 21.03 -6.43 12.60
C VAL A 467 21.83 -7.62 13.06
N LEU A 468 21.28 -8.39 14.00
CA LEU A 468 21.89 -9.59 14.54
C LEU A 468 20.83 -10.68 14.69
N PHE A 469 21.10 -11.85 14.11
CA PHE A 469 20.26 -13.03 14.29
C PHE A 469 21.09 -14.29 14.45
N SER A 470 20.55 -15.27 15.18
CA SER A 470 21.13 -16.62 15.19
C SER A 470 20.76 -17.37 13.91
N LYS A 471 21.47 -18.44 13.58
CA LYS A 471 20.91 -19.49 12.73
C LYS A 471 19.65 -20.08 13.36
N ARG A 472 18.80 -20.68 12.54
CA ARG A 472 17.60 -21.37 13.01
C ARG A 472 17.94 -22.62 13.82
N PHE A 473 17.11 -22.92 14.81
CA PHE A 473 17.19 -24.12 15.63
C PHE A 473 15.80 -24.56 16.11
N GLN A 474 15.68 -25.83 16.51
CA GLN A 474 14.44 -26.40 17.04
C GLN A 474 14.20 -25.90 18.46
N CYS A 475 13.00 -25.37 18.73
CA CYS A 475 12.62 -24.84 20.03
C CYS A 475 12.23 -25.97 21.00
N GLU A 476 12.94 -26.08 22.12
CA GLU A 476 12.66 -27.09 23.16
C GLU A 476 11.63 -26.61 24.21
N GLY A 477 11.14 -25.37 24.09
CA GLY A 477 10.33 -24.67 25.10
C GLY A 477 11.18 -24.02 26.20
N GLY A 478 10.55 -23.61 27.30
CA GLY A 478 11.22 -22.96 28.44
C GLY A 478 11.22 -21.43 28.38
N THR A 479 12.15 -20.80 29.10
CA THR A 479 12.31 -19.34 29.18
C THR A 479 13.56 -18.92 28.40
N LEU A 480 13.40 -18.07 27.39
CA LEU A 480 14.51 -17.43 26.69
C LEU A 480 14.92 -16.16 27.43
N TRP A 481 16.16 -16.15 27.91
CA TRP A 481 16.78 -15.03 28.60
C TRP A 481 17.76 -14.31 27.67
N PHE A 482 17.68 -12.99 27.69
CA PHE A 482 18.63 -12.10 27.05
C PHE A 482 19.27 -11.20 28.10
N ARG A 483 20.61 -11.08 28.10
CA ARG A 483 21.31 -10.03 28.85
C ARG A 483 21.57 -8.87 27.90
N VAL A 484 20.73 -7.84 27.98
CA VAL A 484 20.65 -6.77 26.97
C VAL A 484 20.63 -5.38 27.58
N ALA A 485 21.05 -4.41 26.78
CA ALA A 485 20.83 -2.99 26.99
C ALA A 485 20.38 -2.36 25.67
N GLY A 486 19.72 -1.20 25.70
CA GLY A 486 19.40 -0.46 24.49
C GLY A 486 18.37 0.64 24.71
N ASN A 487 18.06 1.36 23.65
CA ASN A 487 17.03 2.40 23.65
C ASN A 487 16.37 2.57 22.28
N GLY A 488 15.48 3.55 22.18
CA GLY A 488 14.89 3.97 20.90
C GLY A 488 13.91 2.95 20.31
N GLY A 489 13.36 2.03 21.12
CA GLY A 489 12.34 1.08 20.69
C GLY A 489 12.89 -0.23 20.11
N VAL A 490 14.17 -0.55 20.35
CA VAL A 490 14.76 -1.82 19.92
C VAL A 490 13.96 -2.99 20.50
N LYS A 491 13.80 -4.05 19.71
CA LYS A 491 13.19 -5.30 20.15
C LYS A 491 14.17 -6.46 20.11
N ALA A 492 14.39 -7.10 21.26
CA ALA A 492 15.06 -8.39 21.37
C ALA A 492 14.00 -9.50 21.44
N LYS A 493 14.02 -10.45 20.51
CA LYS A 493 12.96 -11.45 20.37
C LYS A 493 13.44 -12.77 19.77
N TYR A 494 12.57 -13.77 19.81
CA TYR A 494 12.62 -14.90 18.90
C TYR A 494 11.73 -14.61 17.68
N VAL A 495 12.01 -15.28 16.57
CA VAL A 495 11.20 -15.28 15.35
C VAL A 495 10.91 -16.73 15.01
N VAL A 496 9.63 -17.05 14.81
CA VAL A 496 9.16 -18.40 14.50
C VAL A 496 8.90 -18.48 13.00
N GLN A 497 9.51 -19.44 12.31
CA GLN A 497 9.26 -19.69 10.87
C GLN A 497 9.24 -18.40 10.02
N ASN A 498 10.25 -17.53 10.18
CA ASN A 498 10.36 -16.23 9.49
C ASN A 498 9.26 -15.18 9.76
N TYR A 499 8.31 -15.41 10.67
CA TYR A 499 7.25 -14.43 10.95
C TYR A 499 7.78 -13.19 11.70
N PRO A 500 7.84 -12.00 11.08
CA PRO A 500 8.67 -10.90 11.58
C PRO A 500 8.02 -10.01 12.64
N ARG A 501 6.74 -10.20 12.98
CA ARG A 501 5.97 -9.22 13.79
C ARG A 501 5.82 -9.67 15.22
N THR A 502 5.66 -8.71 16.13
CA THR A 502 5.20 -9.00 17.49
C THR A 502 3.67 -8.99 17.61
N GLY A 503 3.17 -9.68 18.62
CA GLY A 503 1.74 -9.83 18.89
C GLY A 503 1.51 -10.61 20.18
N THR A 504 0.29 -11.11 20.39
CA THR A 504 -0.12 -11.81 21.62
C THR A 504 0.73 -13.05 21.91
N ILE A 505 1.05 -13.84 20.88
CA ILE A 505 1.81 -15.09 20.96
C ILE A 505 3.25 -14.95 20.42
N HIS A 506 3.53 -13.89 19.65
CA HIS A 506 4.83 -13.53 19.11
C HIS A 506 5.45 -12.43 19.98
N LYS A 507 6.14 -12.82 21.06
CA LYS A 507 6.57 -11.87 22.11
C LYS A 507 7.96 -11.29 21.83
N ALA A 508 8.21 -10.12 22.41
CA ALA A 508 9.52 -9.46 22.38
C ALA A 508 9.78 -8.69 23.68
N VAL A 509 11.06 -8.47 23.98
CA VAL A 509 11.52 -7.47 24.94
C VAL A 509 11.74 -6.16 24.19
N GLU A 510 10.99 -5.12 24.55
CA GLU A 510 11.14 -3.77 23.99
C GLU A 510 12.04 -2.91 24.89
N LEU A 511 13.03 -2.25 24.30
CA LEU A 511 14.03 -1.41 24.98
C LEU A 511 13.76 0.06 24.66
N LYS A 512 13.10 0.77 25.58
CA LYS A 512 12.67 2.16 25.34
C LYS A 512 12.74 3.07 26.56
N GLU A 513 12.89 2.52 27.75
CA GLU A 513 12.96 3.30 28.97
C GLU A 513 14.42 3.57 29.36
N ALA A 514 14.68 4.63 30.14
CA ALA A 514 16.03 4.95 30.62
C ALA A 514 16.68 3.80 31.43
N ARG A 515 15.86 2.95 32.07
CA ARG A 515 16.35 1.75 32.77
C ARG A 515 16.87 0.68 31.82
N ASP A 516 16.42 0.65 30.57
CA ASP A 516 16.82 -0.35 29.57
C ASP A 516 18.18 -0.02 28.95
N GLU A 517 18.70 1.19 29.13
CA GLU A 517 20.07 1.55 28.75
C GLU A 517 21.14 0.86 29.63
N LYS A 518 20.73 0.28 30.75
CA LYS A 518 21.59 -0.52 31.62
C LYS A 518 21.47 -1.99 31.25
N LEU A 519 22.62 -2.66 31.13
CA LEU A 519 22.70 -4.09 30.86
C LEU A 519 21.97 -4.88 31.96
N GLY A 520 21.05 -5.74 31.56
CA GLY A 520 20.30 -6.57 32.50
C GLY A 520 19.60 -7.75 31.83
N TRP A 521 19.20 -8.72 32.65
CA TRP A 521 18.47 -9.89 32.20
C TRP A 521 16.99 -9.56 31.93
N LYS A 522 16.52 -9.96 30.76
CA LYS A 522 15.15 -9.83 30.29
C LYS A 522 14.74 -11.17 29.69
N SER A 523 13.45 -11.52 29.73
CA SER A 523 13.00 -12.83 29.24
C SER A 523 11.71 -12.82 28.46
N VAL A 524 11.55 -13.87 27.66
CA VAL A 524 10.33 -14.23 26.95
C VAL A 524 10.08 -15.73 27.09
N ASP A 525 8.81 -16.13 27.13
CA ASP A 525 8.38 -17.52 27.25
C ASP A 525 8.33 -18.19 25.87
N LEU A 526 8.91 -19.39 25.76
CA LEU A 526 8.95 -20.21 24.55
C LEU A 526 8.00 -21.40 24.59
N ALA A 527 7.28 -21.64 25.69
CA ALA A 527 6.49 -22.86 25.88
C ALA A 527 5.47 -23.11 24.75
N PHE A 528 4.88 -22.04 24.19
CA PHE A 528 3.91 -22.14 23.10
C PHE A 528 4.52 -22.68 21.80
N TRP A 529 5.79 -22.40 21.54
CA TRP A 529 6.49 -22.69 20.27
C TRP A 529 7.37 -23.93 20.36
N LYS A 530 7.16 -24.80 21.34
CA LYS A 530 7.94 -26.02 21.50
C LYS A 530 7.72 -26.94 20.29
N GLY A 531 8.81 -27.33 19.63
CA GLY A 531 8.81 -28.15 18.42
C GLY A 531 8.85 -27.34 17.12
N ASP A 532 8.71 -26.02 17.18
CA ASP A 532 8.86 -25.15 16.01
C ASP A 532 10.32 -24.74 15.79
N GLU A 533 10.63 -24.44 14.54
CA GLU A 533 11.91 -23.82 14.19
C GLU A 533 11.86 -22.31 14.46
N ILE A 534 12.82 -21.85 15.25
CA ILE A 534 12.94 -20.44 15.64
C ILE A 534 14.36 -19.94 15.40
N PHE A 535 14.52 -18.62 15.36
CA PHE A 535 15.82 -17.96 15.51
C PHE A 535 15.71 -16.76 16.43
N ILE A 536 16.84 -16.36 17.03
CA ILE A 536 16.93 -15.17 17.87
C ILE A 536 17.18 -13.96 16.99
N GLN A 537 16.54 -12.82 17.28
CA GLN A 537 16.67 -11.58 16.52
C GLN A 537 16.78 -10.37 17.44
N ILE A 538 17.73 -9.48 17.14
CA ILE A 538 17.81 -8.12 17.67
C ILE A 538 18.32 -7.17 16.57
N MET A 539 17.69 -6.00 16.45
CA MET A 539 17.98 -5.03 15.39
C MET A 539 17.65 -3.62 15.83
N THR A 540 18.28 -2.61 15.23
CA THR A 540 17.88 -1.21 15.45
C THR A 540 16.47 -0.97 14.94
N SER A 541 15.77 -0.01 15.52
CA SER A 541 14.34 0.18 15.29
C SER A 541 13.99 0.56 13.86
N ALA A 542 14.86 1.29 13.16
CA ALA A 542 14.66 1.64 11.76
C ALA A 542 14.91 0.46 10.79
N ASP A 543 15.60 -0.60 11.25
CA ASP A 543 15.95 -1.77 10.43
C ASP A 543 14.90 -2.90 10.53
N MET A 544 13.82 -2.70 11.30
CA MET A 544 12.78 -3.71 11.49
C MET A 544 11.90 -3.92 10.23
N PRO A 545 11.67 -5.16 9.77
CA PRO A 545 10.92 -5.43 8.53
C PRO A 545 9.38 -5.22 8.59
N ALA A 546 8.82 -4.84 9.74
CA ALA A 546 7.37 -4.64 9.91
C ALA A 546 7.00 -3.61 10.99
N GLU A 547 7.80 -3.47 12.04
CA GLU A 547 7.51 -2.60 13.20
C GLU A 547 8.54 -1.47 13.31
N PHE A 548 8.98 -0.97 12.16
CA PHE A 548 10.04 0.03 12.07
C PHE A 548 9.63 1.37 12.66
N MET A 549 10.63 2.09 13.17
CA MET A 549 10.50 3.50 13.57
C MET A 549 11.39 4.33 12.66
N ASP A 550 10.77 5.11 11.78
CA ASP A 550 11.52 5.86 10.77
C ASP A 550 12.41 6.95 11.40
N GLY A 551 13.61 7.12 10.83
CA GLY A 551 14.60 8.10 11.31
C GLY A 551 15.13 7.87 12.74
N ALA A 552 14.73 6.80 13.43
CA ALA A 552 15.07 6.58 14.82
C ALA A 552 16.57 6.31 15.02
N ARG A 553 17.24 7.14 15.84
CA ARG A 553 18.55 6.82 16.40
C ARG A 553 18.35 5.87 17.57
N SER A 554 18.66 4.60 17.37
CA SER A 554 18.45 3.54 18.37
C SER A 554 19.68 2.65 18.42
N TRP A 555 19.89 1.97 19.55
CA TRP A 555 21.02 1.07 19.71
C TRP A 555 20.71 -0.07 20.67
N PHE A 556 21.52 -1.12 20.59
CA PHE A 556 21.46 -2.24 21.51
C PHE A 556 22.84 -2.77 21.89
N GLY A 557 22.89 -3.39 23.06
CA GLY A 557 23.97 -4.22 23.58
C GLY A 557 23.43 -5.61 23.88
N LEU A 558 24.13 -6.66 23.46
CA LEU A 558 23.80 -8.05 23.76
C LEU A 558 25.05 -8.79 24.23
N THR A 559 25.06 -9.24 25.48
CA THR A 559 26.22 -9.96 26.03
C THR A 559 25.98 -11.45 26.17
N ASP A 560 24.73 -11.88 26.33
CA ASP A 560 24.36 -13.27 26.60
C ASP A 560 22.93 -13.59 26.14
N VAL A 561 22.73 -14.83 25.67
CA VAL A 561 21.42 -15.40 25.39
C VAL A 561 21.41 -16.87 25.84
N ILE A 562 20.39 -17.28 26.58
CA ILE A 562 20.27 -18.65 27.07
C ILE A 562 18.81 -19.05 27.24
N ILE A 563 18.51 -20.32 26.99
CA ILE A 563 17.20 -20.91 27.26
C ILE A 563 17.33 -21.77 28.50
N THR A 564 16.47 -21.53 29.49
CA THR A 564 16.41 -22.30 30.73
C THR A 564 15.01 -22.88 30.94
N GLN A 565 14.88 -23.93 31.75
CA GLN A 565 13.56 -24.48 32.11
C GLN A 565 12.92 -23.73 33.29
N ASP A 566 13.73 -23.03 34.08
CA ASP A 566 13.27 -22.18 35.17
C ASP A 566 12.83 -20.79 34.68
N LYS A 567 12.12 -20.06 35.56
CA LYS A 567 11.70 -18.66 35.30
C LYS A 567 12.57 -17.65 36.06
N THR A 568 13.72 -18.08 36.56
CA THR A 568 14.70 -17.25 37.25
C THR A 568 15.83 -16.87 36.29
N PRO A 569 16.37 -15.63 36.37
CA PRO A 569 17.54 -15.27 35.60
C PRO A 569 18.71 -16.22 35.86
N PRO A 570 19.53 -16.53 34.84
CA PRO A 570 20.65 -17.46 34.94
C PRO A 570 21.88 -16.79 35.59
N THR A 571 21.70 -16.11 36.72
CA THR A 571 22.77 -15.37 37.41
C THR A 571 23.33 -16.13 38.60
N THR A 572 24.65 -16.11 38.72
CA THR A 572 25.37 -16.32 39.98
C THR A 572 26.26 -15.09 40.17
N GLU A 573 25.90 -14.20 41.09
CA GLU A 573 26.71 -13.00 41.38
C GLU A 573 27.90 -13.39 42.26
N GLU A 574 29.12 -13.14 41.77
CA GLU A 574 30.34 -13.26 42.56
C GLU A 574 30.85 -11.88 42.99
N ARG A 575 31.19 -11.75 44.27
CA ARG A 575 31.87 -10.55 44.77
C ARG A 575 33.35 -10.62 44.41
N PHE A 576 33.87 -9.56 43.83
CA PHE A 576 35.29 -9.42 43.56
C PHE A 576 35.77 -8.04 43.96
N VAL A 577 37.08 -7.91 44.21
CA VAL A 577 37.74 -6.65 44.52
C VAL A 577 38.82 -6.45 43.47
N PHE A 578 38.85 -5.25 42.88
CA PHE A 578 39.84 -4.91 41.86
C PHE A 578 40.51 -3.57 42.17
N SER A 579 41.78 -3.46 41.77
CA SER A 579 42.55 -2.22 41.85
C SER A 579 42.05 -1.25 40.76
N LYS A 580 41.59 -0.06 41.17
CA LYS A 580 41.11 0.97 40.23
C LYS A 580 42.19 1.32 39.20
N PRO A 581 43.46 1.62 39.60
CA PRO A 581 44.54 1.90 38.64
C PRO A 581 44.82 0.77 37.65
N ASP A 582 44.83 -0.49 38.12
CA ASP A 582 45.15 -1.63 37.25
C ASP A 582 44.05 -1.88 36.22
N ALA A 583 42.78 -1.73 36.61
CA ALA A 583 41.66 -1.80 35.68
C ALA A 583 41.69 -0.66 34.65
N ILE A 584 41.98 0.58 35.06
CA ILE A 584 42.12 1.72 34.13
C ILE A 584 43.28 1.48 33.15
N LYS A 585 44.42 0.98 33.64
CA LYS A 585 45.57 0.62 32.79
C LYS A 585 45.20 -0.49 31.80
N ALA A 586 44.50 -1.53 32.25
CA ALA A 586 44.02 -2.60 31.39
C ALA A 586 43.00 -2.10 30.34
N TRP A 587 42.17 -1.10 30.68
CA TRP A 587 41.23 -0.48 29.73
C TRP A 587 41.96 0.28 28.63
N ARG A 588 42.94 1.10 29.01
CA ARG A 588 43.83 1.82 28.08
C ARG A 588 44.55 0.84 27.15
N ASP A 589 45.16 -0.19 27.73
CA ASP A 589 45.99 -1.16 27.01
C ASP A 589 45.16 -2.23 26.26
N GLY A 590 43.83 -2.24 26.41
CA GLY A 590 42.92 -3.14 25.69
C GLY A 590 42.93 -4.59 26.19
N THR A 591 43.27 -4.80 27.46
CA THR A 591 43.42 -6.10 28.12
C THR A 591 42.43 -6.31 29.28
N LEU A 592 41.37 -5.49 29.31
CA LEU A 592 40.34 -5.54 30.35
C LEU A 592 39.60 -6.89 30.34
N THR A 593 39.16 -7.35 31.51
CA THR A 593 38.24 -8.49 31.64
C THR A 593 36.79 -8.00 31.66
N ASP A 594 35.82 -8.88 31.38
CA ASP A 594 34.39 -8.53 31.45
C ASP A 594 34.00 -7.94 32.82
N ALA A 595 34.45 -8.59 33.91
CA ALA A 595 34.21 -8.12 35.28
C ALA A 595 34.80 -6.72 35.54
N HIS A 596 36.04 -6.47 35.10
CA HIS A 596 36.66 -5.14 35.23
C HIS A 596 35.94 -4.08 34.37
N ALA A 597 35.44 -4.44 33.18
CA ALA A 597 34.70 -3.53 32.30
C ALA A 597 33.37 -3.07 32.94
N GLU A 598 32.59 -4.02 33.46
CA GLU A 598 31.35 -3.71 34.18
C GLU A 598 31.62 -2.88 35.44
N GLY A 599 32.70 -3.19 36.17
CA GLY A 599 33.08 -2.44 37.35
C GLY A 599 33.51 -1.00 37.06
N LEU A 600 34.35 -0.78 36.04
CA LEU A 600 34.68 0.58 35.58
C LEU A 600 33.44 1.34 35.12
N ASN A 601 32.52 0.69 34.40
CA ASN A 601 31.27 1.33 33.98
C ASN A 601 30.41 1.73 35.18
N ARG A 602 30.31 0.91 36.23
CA ARG A 602 29.56 1.26 37.45
C ARG A 602 30.18 2.45 38.18
N LEU A 603 31.50 2.48 38.34
CA LEU A 603 32.20 3.62 38.92
C LEU A 603 31.98 4.91 38.11
N LEU A 604 31.99 4.80 36.78
CA LEU A 604 31.66 5.90 35.86
C LEU A 604 30.21 6.40 36.07
N GLN A 605 29.22 5.51 36.12
CA GLN A 605 27.81 5.89 36.33
C GLN A 605 27.54 6.44 37.74
N ALA A 606 28.32 6.01 38.74
CA ALA A 606 28.23 6.49 40.11
C ALA A 606 28.90 7.87 40.31
N GLY A 607 29.64 8.37 39.31
CA GLY A 607 30.43 9.61 39.44
C GLY A 607 31.68 9.45 40.30
N GLU A 608 32.19 8.22 40.44
CA GLU A 608 33.48 7.97 41.10
C GLU A 608 34.68 8.03 40.11
N LEU A 609 34.39 8.03 38.81
CA LEU A 609 35.34 8.29 37.74
C LEU A 609 34.87 9.52 36.96
N GLU A 610 35.41 10.68 37.33
CA GLU A 610 35.10 11.97 36.71
C GLU A 610 35.30 11.95 35.20
N ASN A 611 34.27 12.32 34.45
CA ASN A 611 34.21 12.13 33.00
C ASN A 611 33.51 13.30 32.30
N LYS A 612 33.68 14.49 32.86
CA LYS A 612 33.12 15.74 32.33
C LYS A 612 34.20 16.52 31.59
N LEU A 613 33.82 17.22 30.51
CA LEU A 613 34.74 18.03 29.72
C LEU A 613 35.35 19.17 30.55
N GLU A 614 34.60 19.69 31.51
CA GLU A 614 35.07 20.69 32.48
C GLU A 614 36.22 20.19 33.37
N VAL A 615 36.25 18.89 33.66
CA VAL A 615 37.23 18.27 34.57
C VAL A 615 38.46 17.74 33.80
N ILE A 616 38.27 17.32 32.55
CA ILE A 616 39.32 16.81 31.66
C ILE A 616 39.42 17.68 30.38
N PRO A 617 39.80 18.96 30.51
CA PRO A 617 39.77 19.92 29.40
C PRO A 617 40.68 19.54 28.22
N GLU A 618 41.74 18.75 28.47
CA GLU A 618 42.65 18.24 27.44
C GLU A 618 41.95 17.38 26.36
N VAL A 619 40.80 16.77 26.67
CA VAL A 619 40.05 15.92 25.73
C VAL A 619 39.01 16.72 24.92
N SER A 620 38.75 17.97 25.30
CA SER A 620 37.65 18.77 24.73
C SER A 620 37.74 18.94 23.21
N GLY A 621 38.95 19.20 22.70
CA GLY A 621 39.18 19.27 21.25
C GLY A 621 38.90 17.96 20.52
N LEU A 622 39.26 16.82 21.12
CA LEU A 622 39.04 15.50 20.54
C LEU A 622 37.56 15.11 20.52
N VAL A 623 36.84 15.33 21.63
CA VAL A 623 35.40 15.06 21.71
C VAL A 623 34.63 15.97 20.77
N LYS A 624 34.98 17.26 20.70
CA LYS A 624 34.39 18.19 19.72
C LYS A 624 34.59 17.68 18.30
N ARG A 625 35.81 17.29 17.93
CA ARG A 625 36.09 16.74 16.60
C ARG A 625 35.34 15.44 16.34
N TYR A 626 35.25 14.54 17.33
CA TYR A 626 34.47 13.30 17.24
C TYR A 626 33.01 13.60 16.89
N ARG A 627 32.38 14.55 17.60
CA ARG A 627 30.99 14.96 17.36
C ARG A 627 30.81 15.60 15.98
N GLU A 628 31.76 16.42 15.53
CA GLU A 628 31.74 17.02 14.19
C GLU A 628 31.84 15.98 13.07
N VAL A 629 32.66 14.94 13.24
CA VAL A 629 32.80 13.85 12.26
C VAL A 629 31.56 12.95 12.29
N GLU A 630 31.05 12.61 13.47
CA GLU A 630 29.83 11.80 13.62
C GLU A 630 28.62 12.51 13.00
N ALA A 631 28.52 13.83 13.16
CA ALA A 631 27.46 14.63 12.55
C ALA A 631 27.44 14.52 11.02
N LYS A 632 28.61 14.36 10.37
CA LYS A 632 28.75 14.21 8.91
C LYS A 632 28.39 12.82 8.38
N LEU A 633 28.31 11.79 9.25
CA LEU A 633 27.89 10.46 8.82
C LEU A 633 26.46 10.51 8.25
N PRO A 634 26.24 9.98 7.03
CA PRO A 634 24.91 9.91 6.45
C PRO A 634 24.05 8.87 7.19
N MET A 635 22.75 9.13 7.28
CA MET A 635 21.79 8.11 7.71
C MET A 635 21.69 7.00 6.64
N PRO A 636 21.53 5.73 7.03
CA PRO A 636 21.26 4.64 6.10
C PRO A 636 20.02 4.91 5.25
N THR A 637 20.16 4.81 3.93
CA THR A 637 19.01 4.79 3.01
C THR A 637 18.44 3.38 3.02
N ARG A 638 17.17 3.24 3.41
CA ARG A 638 16.56 1.95 3.72
C ARG A 638 15.51 1.55 2.69
N VAL A 639 15.49 0.26 2.31
CA VAL A 639 14.47 -0.32 1.43
C VAL A 639 13.97 -1.65 1.99
N PRO A 640 12.73 -2.08 1.66
CA PRO A 640 12.31 -3.43 1.99
C PRO A 640 13.19 -4.44 1.24
N GLY A 641 13.47 -5.59 1.85
CA GLY A 641 14.25 -6.63 1.20
C GLY A 641 14.34 -7.91 2.02
N VAL A 642 15.39 -8.68 1.75
CA VAL A 642 15.74 -9.90 2.48
C VAL A 642 17.24 -9.90 2.78
N ILE A 643 17.65 -10.72 3.74
CA ILE A 643 19.07 -10.97 4.05
C ILE A 643 19.36 -12.46 3.96
N GLU A 644 20.56 -12.82 3.49
CA GLU A 644 21.04 -14.21 3.48
C GLU A 644 21.01 -14.80 4.89
N ALA A 645 20.49 -16.03 4.99
CA ALA A 645 20.32 -16.76 6.24
C ALA A 645 21.01 -18.14 6.18
N ASP A 646 20.68 -19.01 7.12
CA ASP A 646 21.05 -20.43 7.05
C ASP A 646 20.43 -21.10 5.83
N ALA A 647 21.27 -21.36 4.84
CA ALA A 647 20.87 -21.96 3.58
C ALA A 647 20.64 -23.47 3.71
N LYS A 648 19.46 -23.93 3.33
CA LYS A 648 19.10 -25.36 3.37
C LYS A 648 18.18 -25.75 2.21
N ASP A 649 18.31 -27.00 1.81
CA ASP A 649 17.35 -27.65 0.93
C ASP A 649 16.04 -27.89 1.69
N ALA A 650 14.91 -27.79 1.01
CA ALA A 650 13.60 -27.93 1.64
C ALA A 650 13.01 -29.31 1.40
N ALA A 651 12.24 -29.81 2.38
CA ALA A 651 11.44 -31.00 2.18
C ALA A 651 10.29 -30.70 1.20
N LEU A 652 10.02 -31.65 0.31
CA LEU A 652 8.76 -31.70 -0.42
C LEU A 652 7.62 -31.98 0.55
N PHE A 653 6.46 -31.34 0.38
CA PHE A 653 5.27 -31.66 1.17
C PHE A 653 4.28 -32.48 0.36
N VAL A 654 3.87 -33.63 0.91
CA VAL A 654 2.92 -34.53 0.26
C VAL A 654 1.61 -33.77 0.04
N ARG A 655 1.18 -33.62 -1.21
CA ARG A 655 -0.02 -32.84 -1.58
C ARG A 655 0.00 -31.39 -1.09
N GLY A 656 1.18 -30.82 -0.84
CA GLY A 656 1.34 -29.45 -0.37
C GLY A 656 1.04 -29.24 1.12
N ASP A 657 0.75 -30.31 1.87
CA ASP A 657 0.46 -30.29 3.31
C ASP A 657 1.74 -30.20 4.11
N HIS A 658 2.03 -29.02 4.68
CA HIS A 658 3.25 -28.73 5.43
C HIS A 658 3.47 -29.66 6.64
N LYS A 659 2.44 -30.41 7.07
CA LYS A 659 2.50 -31.39 8.16
C LYS A 659 3.00 -32.77 7.70
N GLN A 660 3.16 -32.98 6.40
CA GLN A 660 3.63 -34.22 5.79
C GLN A 660 4.90 -33.98 4.95
N PRO A 661 6.04 -33.65 5.60
CA PRO A 661 7.31 -33.55 4.91
C PRO A 661 7.77 -34.92 4.39
N ALA A 662 8.32 -34.91 3.18
CA ALA A 662 8.86 -36.06 2.47
C ALA A 662 10.37 -35.86 2.20
N GLU A 663 10.86 -36.26 1.02
CA GLU A 663 12.27 -36.13 0.65
C GLU A 663 12.75 -34.67 0.54
N LEU A 664 14.03 -34.46 0.82
CA LEU A 664 14.69 -33.18 0.61
C LEU A 664 14.90 -32.94 -0.89
N VAL A 665 14.54 -31.74 -1.34
CA VAL A 665 14.70 -31.28 -2.71
C VAL A 665 15.87 -30.30 -2.79
N PRO A 666 16.95 -30.66 -3.52
CA PRO A 666 18.08 -29.77 -3.72
C PRO A 666 17.65 -28.47 -4.39
N ARG A 667 18.21 -27.34 -3.95
CA ARG A 667 17.98 -26.05 -4.61
C ARG A 667 18.60 -26.07 -6.01
N ARG A 668 17.81 -25.71 -7.02
CA ARG A 668 18.15 -25.72 -8.45
C ARG A 668 17.18 -24.86 -9.26
N PHE A 669 17.40 -24.79 -10.56
CA PHE A 669 16.46 -24.19 -11.50
C PHE A 669 15.40 -25.21 -11.97
N LEU A 670 14.61 -24.86 -12.98
CA LEU A 670 13.54 -25.71 -13.52
C LEU A 670 14.12 -26.95 -14.22
N ASP A 671 13.58 -28.13 -13.90
CA ASP A 671 13.95 -29.42 -14.52
C ASP A 671 13.87 -29.37 -16.05
N ALA A 672 12.90 -28.60 -16.57
CA ALA A 672 12.70 -28.37 -18.00
C ALA A 672 13.93 -27.79 -18.70
N LEU A 673 14.66 -26.90 -18.03
CA LEU A 673 15.73 -26.08 -18.61
C LEU A 673 17.10 -26.50 -18.09
N ASP A 674 17.26 -26.56 -16.76
CA ASP A 674 18.49 -27.01 -16.11
C ASP A 674 18.18 -27.71 -14.77
N PRO A 675 18.29 -29.06 -14.70
CA PRO A 675 18.02 -29.83 -13.50
C PRO A 675 19.21 -29.86 -12.51
N ALA A 676 20.35 -29.23 -12.83
CA ALA A 676 21.54 -29.34 -11.99
C ALA A 676 21.36 -28.62 -10.63
N PRO A 677 21.65 -29.30 -9.50
CA PRO A 677 21.71 -28.66 -8.19
C PRO A 677 22.73 -27.52 -8.13
N PHE A 678 22.33 -26.41 -7.50
CA PHE A 678 23.21 -25.27 -7.30
C PHE A 678 24.31 -25.60 -6.29
N LYS A 679 25.56 -25.39 -6.70
CA LYS A 679 26.74 -25.58 -5.85
C LYS A 679 27.05 -24.27 -5.11
N THR A 680 26.34 -24.01 -4.02
CA THR A 680 26.49 -22.79 -3.23
C THR A 680 26.25 -23.03 -1.74
N SER A 681 26.97 -22.29 -0.90
CA SER A 681 26.73 -22.23 0.54
C SER A 681 25.71 -21.14 0.94
N GLY A 682 25.39 -20.22 0.03
CA GLY A 682 24.35 -19.19 0.22
C GLY A 682 22.97 -19.71 -0.19
N SER A 683 21.96 -18.84 -0.23
CA SER A 683 20.55 -19.18 -0.49
C SER A 683 20.29 -19.83 -1.85
N GLY A 684 21.11 -19.54 -2.87
CA GLY A 684 20.85 -19.92 -4.25
C GLY A 684 20.11 -18.85 -5.06
N ARG A 685 19.76 -17.71 -4.45
CA ARG A 685 19.10 -16.58 -5.16
C ARG A 685 19.93 -16.06 -6.32
N LEU A 686 21.25 -15.91 -6.14
CA LEU A 686 22.14 -15.44 -7.20
C LEU A 686 22.14 -16.40 -8.40
N GLN A 687 22.24 -17.71 -8.15
CA GLN A 687 22.20 -18.72 -9.20
C GLN A 687 20.85 -18.74 -9.92
N LEU A 688 19.74 -18.65 -9.17
CA LEU A 688 18.39 -18.51 -9.74
C LEU A 688 18.30 -17.29 -10.65
N ALA A 689 18.81 -16.15 -10.19
CA ALA A 689 18.80 -14.89 -10.93
C ALA A 689 19.62 -14.97 -12.23
N GLU A 690 20.79 -15.63 -12.20
CA GLU A 690 21.63 -15.87 -13.37
C GLU A 690 20.93 -16.76 -14.40
N HIS A 691 20.31 -17.86 -13.99
CA HIS A 691 19.59 -18.77 -14.89
C HIS A 691 18.31 -18.13 -15.45
N MET A 692 17.58 -17.33 -14.65
CA MET A 692 16.42 -16.59 -15.13
C MET A 692 16.82 -15.52 -16.15
N ALA A 693 17.96 -14.84 -15.95
CA ALA A 693 18.40 -13.76 -16.84
C ALA A 693 19.12 -14.22 -18.11
N ASP A 694 19.55 -15.49 -18.20
CA ASP A 694 20.24 -16.01 -19.38
C ASP A 694 19.27 -16.30 -20.53
N MET A 695 18.98 -15.27 -21.33
CA MET A 695 18.07 -15.34 -22.48
C MET A 695 18.57 -16.24 -23.63
N LYS A 696 19.83 -16.68 -23.62
CA LYS A 696 20.37 -17.57 -24.66
C LYS A 696 20.02 -19.03 -24.36
N VAL A 697 19.96 -19.39 -23.09
CA VAL A 697 19.64 -20.75 -22.62
C VAL A 697 18.16 -20.84 -22.24
N ASN A 698 17.62 -19.81 -21.60
CA ASN A 698 16.23 -19.74 -21.18
C ASN A 698 15.39 -18.90 -22.17
N PRO A 699 14.62 -19.55 -23.08
CA PRO A 699 13.86 -18.84 -24.11
C PRO A 699 12.64 -18.08 -23.57
N LEU A 700 12.16 -18.41 -22.36
CA LEU A 700 10.97 -17.81 -21.77
C LEU A 700 11.19 -16.33 -21.45
N THR A 701 12.32 -15.98 -20.86
CA THR A 701 12.62 -14.61 -20.42
C THR A 701 12.48 -13.60 -21.55
N ALA A 702 13.08 -13.87 -22.72
CA ALA A 702 13.00 -12.97 -23.87
C ALA A 702 11.60 -12.97 -24.53
N ARG A 703 10.96 -14.13 -24.67
CA ARG A 703 9.62 -14.22 -25.28
C ARG A 703 8.56 -13.52 -24.43
N VAL A 704 8.62 -13.68 -23.11
CA VAL A 704 7.63 -13.11 -22.18
C VAL A 704 7.75 -11.59 -22.14
N ILE A 705 8.97 -11.04 -21.99
CA ILE A 705 9.14 -9.58 -21.95
C ILE A 705 8.77 -8.94 -23.30
N VAL A 706 9.19 -9.53 -24.42
CA VAL A 706 8.82 -9.04 -25.76
C VAL A 706 7.32 -9.03 -25.94
N ASN A 707 6.63 -10.11 -25.55
CA ASN A 707 5.18 -10.20 -25.65
C ASN A 707 4.46 -9.18 -24.75
N ARG A 708 4.98 -8.91 -23.54
CA ARG A 708 4.44 -7.89 -22.63
C ARG A 708 4.62 -6.48 -23.20
N LEU A 709 5.80 -6.17 -23.71
CA LEU A 709 6.08 -4.88 -24.36
C LEU A 709 5.18 -4.70 -25.60
N TRP A 710 5.06 -5.74 -26.43
CA TRP A 710 4.13 -5.76 -27.56
C TRP A 710 2.68 -5.55 -27.12
N HIS A 711 2.23 -6.21 -26.05
CA HIS A 711 0.89 -6.03 -25.50
C HIS A 711 0.63 -4.59 -25.07
N HIS A 712 1.58 -3.92 -24.42
CA HIS A 712 1.41 -2.52 -24.01
C HIS A 712 1.45 -1.54 -25.18
N VAL A 713 2.12 -1.89 -26.28
CA VAL A 713 2.10 -1.08 -27.52
C VAL A 713 0.81 -1.31 -28.31
N PHE A 714 0.44 -2.56 -28.61
CA PHE A 714 -0.65 -2.91 -29.53
C PHE A 714 -1.95 -3.34 -28.83
N GLY A 715 -2.03 -3.26 -27.50
CA GLY A 715 -3.17 -3.63 -26.65
C GLY A 715 -3.52 -5.13 -26.60
N ARG A 716 -2.89 -5.96 -27.44
CA ARG A 716 -2.98 -7.42 -27.42
C ARG A 716 -1.60 -8.03 -27.63
N GLY A 717 -1.19 -8.93 -26.75
CA GLY A 717 0.05 -9.70 -26.93
C GLY A 717 -0.02 -10.63 -28.14
N ILE A 718 1.12 -10.94 -28.75
CA ILE A 718 1.25 -12.01 -29.76
C ILE A 718 0.75 -13.33 -29.16
N VAL A 719 1.08 -13.57 -27.88
CA VAL A 719 0.43 -14.52 -26.99
C VAL A 719 -0.54 -13.74 -26.10
N ALA A 720 -1.83 -14.02 -26.19
CA ALA A 720 -2.83 -13.19 -25.49
C ALA A 720 -2.82 -13.37 -23.97
N THR A 721 -2.46 -14.56 -23.50
CA THR A 721 -2.28 -14.91 -22.09
C THR A 721 -0.90 -14.45 -21.61
N THR A 722 -0.77 -13.16 -21.34
CA THR A 722 0.53 -12.53 -20.99
C THR A 722 1.19 -13.07 -19.72
N ASP A 723 0.42 -13.70 -18.83
CA ASP A 723 0.89 -14.33 -17.59
C ASP A 723 1.00 -15.87 -17.66
N ASN A 724 0.66 -16.50 -18.79
CA ASN A 724 0.72 -17.95 -18.94
C ASN A 724 1.17 -18.35 -20.36
N PHE A 725 2.41 -18.79 -20.48
CA PHE A 725 3.04 -19.35 -21.69
C PHE A 725 3.03 -20.89 -21.70
N GLY A 726 2.50 -21.48 -20.63
CA GLY A 726 2.26 -22.91 -20.52
C GLY A 726 1.17 -23.40 -21.47
N LYS A 727 0.82 -24.66 -21.36
CA LYS A 727 -0.09 -25.39 -22.24
C LYS A 727 -1.54 -24.88 -22.17
N LEU A 728 -1.93 -24.31 -21.03
CA LEU A 728 -3.22 -23.64 -20.85
C LEU A 728 -3.22 -22.19 -21.38
N GLY A 729 -2.04 -21.66 -21.70
CA GLY A 729 -1.90 -20.38 -22.38
C GLY A 729 -2.23 -20.48 -23.88
N ASP A 730 -2.46 -19.32 -24.48
CA ASP A 730 -2.60 -19.19 -25.92
C ASP A 730 -1.28 -19.50 -26.64
N VAL A 731 -1.38 -19.99 -27.88
CA VAL A 731 -0.24 -20.06 -28.80
C VAL A 731 -0.04 -18.69 -29.47
N PRO A 732 1.20 -18.35 -29.88
CA PRO A 732 1.46 -17.08 -30.55
C PRO A 732 0.68 -16.97 -31.87
N THR A 733 0.05 -15.82 -32.11
CA THR A 733 -0.60 -15.54 -33.40
C THR A 733 0.42 -15.44 -34.54
N HIS A 734 1.63 -14.94 -34.24
CA HIS A 734 2.74 -14.80 -35.17
C HIS A 734 4.02 -15.38 -34.54
N PRO A 735 4.22 -16.71 -34.59
CA PRO A 735 5.39 -17.35 -33.95
C PRO A 735 6.72 -16.84 -34.50
N GLU A 736 6.83 -16.66 -35.82
CA GLU A 736 8.05 -16.14 -36.45
C GLU A 736 8.35 -14.68 -36.04
N LEU A 737 7.31 -13.86 -35.83
CA LEU A 737 7.47 -12.48 -35.37
C LEU A 737 7.92 -12.42 -33.90
N LEU A 738 7.35 -13.27 -33.05
CA LEU A 738 7.76 -13.35 -31.64
C LEU A 738 9.25 -13.71 -31.54
N ASP A 739 9.69 -14.74 -32.25
CA ASP A 739 11.09 -15.17 -32.23
C ASP A 739 12.02 -14.12 -32.88
N PHE A 740 11.59 -13.45 -33.97
CA PHE A 740 12.33 -12.32 -34.56
C PHE A 740 12.57 -11.19 -33.54
N LEU A 741 11.51 -10.76 -32.84
CA LEU A 741 11.59 -9.70 -31.85
C LEU A 741 12.41 -10.13 -30.61
N SER A 742 12.27 -11.39 -30.18
CA SER A 742 13.07 -11.96 -29.09
C SER A 742 14.54 -12.04 -29.44
N GLN A 743 14.89 -12.43 -30.67
CA GLN A 743 16.28 -12.44 -31.11
C GLN A 743 16.85 -11.01 -31.19
N HIS A 744 16.10 -10.06 -31.77
CA HIS A 744 16.51 -8.65 -31.79
C HIS A 744 16.75 -8.10 -30.38
N PHE A 745 15.87 -8.42 -29.43
CA PHE A 745 16.02 -8.03 -28.03
C PHE A 745 17.26 -8.65 -27.37
N ILE A 746 17.60 -9.90 -27.69
CA ILE A 746 18.84 -10.54 -27.21
C ILE A 746 20.07 -9.84 -27.80
N GLU A 747 20.05 -9.50 -29.09
CA GLU A 747 21.15 -8.83 -29.81
C GLU A 747 21.38 -7.40 -29.33
N SER A 748 20.33 -6.67 -28.96
CA SER A 748 20.44 -5.34 -28.35
C SER A 748 20.94 -5.39 -26.89
N GLY A 749 21.18 -6.58 -26.35
CA GLY A 749 21.57 -6.77 -24.95
C GLY A 749 20.40 -6.66 -23.96
N GLY A 750 19.16 -6.67 -24.45
CA GLY A 750 17.95 -6.50 -23.64
C GLY A 750 17.53 -5.03 -23.45
N SER A 751 17.80 -4.17 -24.44
CA SER A 751 17.33 -2.77 -24.43
C SER A 751 15.84 -2.71 -24.67
N ILE A 752 15.11 -2.10 -23.73
CA ILE A 752 13.66 -1.94 -23.82
C ILE A 752 13.35 -0.79 -24.78
N LYS A 753 14.10 0.31 -24.72
CA LYS A 753 13.88 1.46 -25.60
C LYS A 753 14.13 1.14 -27.07
N ASP A 754 15.15 0.34 -27.38
CA ASP A 754 15.45 -0.09 -28.75
C ASP A 754 14.31 -0.93 -29.34
N LEU A 755 13.83 -1.93 -28.58
CA LEU A 755 12.70 -2.75 -29.01
C LEU A 755 11.40 -1.95 -29.17
N LEU A 756 11.12 -1.01 -28.25
CA LEU A 756 9.97 -0.12 -28.38
C LEU A 756 10.09 0.79 -29.60
N LYS A 757 11.28 1.33 -29.86
CA LYS A 757 11.54 2.12 -31.08
C LYS A 757 11.24 1.31 -32.34
N LEU A 758 11.71 0.05 -32.40
CA LEU A 758 11.43 -0.85 -33.51
C LEU A 758 9.92 -1.06 -33.72
N MET A 759 9.16 -1.30 -32.64
CA MET A 759 7.70 -1.47 -32.72
C MET A 759 7.00 -0.18 -33.16
N LEU A 760 7.34 0.96 -32.56
CA LEU A 760 6.67 2.25 -32.76
C LEU A 760 6.96 2.89 -34.13
N THR A 761 8.07 2.52 -34.76
CA THR A 761 8.43 3.00 -36.11
C THR A 761 7.94 2.09 -37.23
N SER A 762 7.37 0.92 -36.91
CA SER A 762 6.78 0.00 -37.89
C SER A 762 5.58 0.63 -38.63
N LYS A 763 5.31 0.16 -39.85
CA LYS A 763 4.07 0.53 -40.56
C LYS A 763 2.86 0.02 -39.80
N ALA A 764 2.95 -1.15 -39.16
CA ALA A 764 1.88 -1.71 -38.33
C ALA A 764 1.41 -0.74 -37.23
N PHE A 765 2.34 -0.13 -36.49
CA PHE A 765 1.99 0.89 -35.49
C PHE A 765 1.41 2.16 -36.12
N GLN A 766 1.79 2.47 -37.36
CA GLN A 766 1.32 3.68 -38.06
C GLN A 766 -0.03 3.52 -38.78
N ARG A 767 -0.64 2.33 -38.79
CA ARG A 767 -1.93 2.07 -39.45
C ARG A 767 -3.06 2.91 -38.84
N SER A 768 -4.03 3.27 -39.67
CA SER A 768 -5.33 3.82 -39.26
C SER A 768 -6.13 2.74 -38.51
N ALA A 769 -7.02 3.18 -37.60
CA ALA A 769 -7.98 2.30 -36.93
C ALA A 769 -9.18 1.92 -37.81
N GLU A 770 -9.30 2.48 -39.01
CA GLU A 770 -10.37 2.14 -39.93
C GLU A 770 -10.17 0.73 -40.50
N ALA A 771 -11.05 -0.19 -40.11
CA ALA A 771 -11.08 -1.56 -40.60
C ALA A 771 -11.71 -1.63 -41.99
N SER A 772 -11.07 -2.36 -42.91
CA SER A 772 -11.72 -2.73 -44.18
C SER A 772 -12.89 -3.69 -43.93
N ALA A 773 -13.90 -3.71 -44.80
CA ALA A 773 -15.03 -4.65 -44.69
C ALA A 773 -14.56 -6.12 -44.67
N SER A 774 -13.52 -6.46 -45.43
CA SER A 774 -12.91 -7.79 -45.45
C SER A 774 -12.26 -8.14 -44.10
N SER A 775 -11.52 -7.19 -43.51
CA SER A 775 -10.88 -7.35 -42.20
C SER A 775 -11.92 -7.55 -41.10
N ALA A 776 -12.95 -6.72 -41.05
CA ALA A 776 -14.02 -6.81 -40.06
C ALA A 776 -14.77 -8.16 -40.11
N GLN A 777 -14.82 -8.80 -41.30
CA GLN A 777 -15.45 -10.11 -41.48
C GLN A 777 -14.51 -11.28 -41.15
N LYS A 778 -13.27 -11.26 -41.64
CA LYS A 778 -12.33 -12.40 -41.54
C LYS A 778 -11.50 -12.41 -40.26
N ASP A 779 -11.22 -11.24 -39.71
CA ASP A 779 -10.42 -11.06 -38.50
C ASP A 779 -11.08 -10.00 -37.59
N PRO A 780 -12.28 -10.29 -37.05
CA PRO A 780 -13.06 -9.32 -36.25
C PRO A 780 -12.36 -8.90 -34.95
N GLU A 781 -11.44 -9.72 -34.43
CA GLU A 781 -10.62 -9.41 -33.26
C GLU A 781 -9.30 -8.68 -33.62
N ASN A 782 -9.06 -8.44 -34.91
CA ASN A 782 -7.82 -7.83 -35.43
C ASN A 782 -6.53 -8.53 -34.94
N LYS A 783 -6.56 -9.88 -34.86
CA LYS A 783 -5.41 -10.71 -34.43
C LYS A 783 -4.20 -10.56 -35.36
N LEU A 784 -4.45 -10.29 -36.64
CA LEU A 784 -3.45 -10.13 -37.70
C LEU A 784 -3.02 -8.68 -37.88
N LEU A 785 -3.55 -7.76 -37.07
CA LEU A 785 -3.21 -6.33 -37.06
C LEU A 785 -3.36 -5.64 -38.42
N SER A 786 -4.39 -5.98 -39.20
CA SER A 786 -4.60 -5.33 -40.51
C SER A 786 -4.83 -3.81 -40.37
N HIS A 787 -5.28 -3.37 -39.21
CA HIS A 787 -5.53 -1.98 -38.83
C HIS A 787 -5.08 -1.76 -37.38
N TRP A 788 -5.08 -0.52 -36.89
CA TRP A 788 -4.84 -0.24 -35.47
C TRP A 788 -6.08 -0.58 -34.64
N SER A 789 -5.89 -1.24 -33.49
CA SER A 789 -6.99 -1.51 -32.55
C SER A 789 -7.23 -0.30 -31.65
N ILE A 790 -8.49 0.11 -31.48
CA ILE A 790 -8.83 1.21 -30.57
C ILE A 790 -8.62 0.75 -29.12
N HIS A 791 -7.85 1.50 -28.33
CA HIS A 791 -7.48 1.13 -26.95
C HIS A 791 -7.87 2.20 -25.95
N ARG A 792 -8.45 1.80 -24.81
CA ARG A 792 -8.65 2.73 -23.69
C ARG A 792 -7.31 2.98 -22.99
N ILE A 793 -6.97 4.23 -22.73
CA ILE A 793 -5.80 4.58 -21.89
C ILE A 793 -6.04 4.13 -20.44
N GLU A 794 -4.96 3.93 -19.69
CA GLU A 794 -5.05 3.43 -18.32
C GLU A 794 -5.58 4.48 -17.34
N ALA A 795 -6.17 4.02 -16.23
CA ALA A 795 -6.74 4.85 -15.16
C ALA A 795 -5.84 6.03 -14.74
N GLU A 796 -4.56 5.75 -14.56
CA GLU A 796 -3.53 6.74 -14.20
C GLU A 796 -3.38 7.79 -15.28
N SER A 797 -3.37 7.39 -16.55
CA SER A 797 -3.27 8.30 -17.69
C SER A 797 -4.54 9.13 -17.90
N ILE A 798 -5.73 8.59 -17.61
CA ILE A 798 -6.99 9.36 -17.57
C ILE A 798 -6.88 10.44 -16.50
N ARG A 799 -6.55 10.06 -15.25
CA ARG A 799 -6.40 11.01 -14.14
C ARG A 799 -5.35 12.08 -14.44
N ASP A 800 -4.17 11.66 -14.89
CA ASP A 800 -3.04 12.56 -15.18
C ASP A 800 -3.37 13.55 -16.30
N SER A 801 -4.16 13.12 -17.30
CA SER A 801 -4.63 14.00 -18.38
C SER A 801 -5.60 15.06 -17.88
N ILE A 802 -6.53 14.71 -17.01
CA ILE A 802 -7.47 15.67 -16.39
C ILE A 802 -6.71 16.70 -15.55
N ILE A 803 -5.72 16.25 -14.77
CA ILE A 803 -4.88 17.16 -13.98
C ILE A 803 -4.03 18.05 -14.90
N SER A 804 -3.49 17.51 -15.99
CA SER A 804 -2.73 18.27 -16.99
C SER A 804 -3.57 19.39 -17.60
N LEU A 805 -4.80 19.10 -18.03
CA LEU A 805 -5.74 20.11 -18.55
C LEU A 805 -5.99 21.26 -17.57
N SER A 806 -6.08 20.93 -16.28
CA SER A 806 -6.27 21.93 -15.21
C SER A 806 -5.07 22.86 -15.01
N GLY A 807 -3.90 22.54 -15.56
CA GLY A 807 -2.64 23.26 -15.35
C GLY A 807 -2.00 23.03 -13.98
N LYS A 808 -2.52 22.10 -13.17
CA LYS A 808 -2.04 21.83 -11.80
C LYS A 808 -1.08 20.66 -11.69
N LEU A 809 -0.84 19.90 -12.77
CA LEU A 809 -0.02 18.69 -12.73
C LEU A 809 1.37 19.02 -12.19
N ASN A 810 1.75 18.39 -11.08
CA ASN A 810 3.09 18.48 -10.54
C ASN A 810 3.98 17.42 -11.19
N PRO A 811 4.99 17.81 -12.02
CA PRO A 811 5.84 16.87 -12.73
C PRO A 811 7.04 16.37 -11.89
N ALA A 812 7.09 16.69 -10.60
CA ALA A 812 8.21 16.31 -9.73
C ALA A 812 8.39 14.78 -9.66
N LEU A 813 9.56 14.34 -10.11
CA LEU A 813 9.97 12.94 -10.06
C LEU A 813 10.40 12.52 -8.67
N TYR A 814 10.13 11.25 -8.34
CA TYR A 814 10.61 10.55 -7.14
C TYR A 814 10.10 11.11 -5.80
N GLY A 815 10.48 10.47 -4.70
CA GLY A 815 10.11 10.86 -3.34
C GLY A 815 8.87 10.13 -2.82
N GLU A 816 8.45 10.45 -1.61
CA GLU A 816 7.37 9.70 -0.96
C GLU A 816 6.04 9.75 -1.73
N SER A 817 5.25 8.70 -1.53
CA SER A 817 3.91 8.60 -2.08
C SER A 817 2.97 9.60 -1.44
N VAL A 818 2.06 10.14 -2.25
CA VAL A 818 1.09 11.17 -1.85
C VAL A 818 -0.32 10.61 -1.72
N GLY A 819 -1.18 11.37 -1.05
CA GLY A 819 -2.60 11.07 -0.99
C GLY A 819 -3.30 11.24 -2.34
N ASN A 820 -4.46 10.60 -2.49
CA ASN A 820 -5.26 10.59 -3.70
C ASN A 820 -5.68 11.98 -4.24
N GLY A 821 -5.74 13.01 -3.38
CA GLY A 821 -6.11 14.38 -3.76
C GLY A 821 -4.95 15.23 -4.32
N ASP A 822 -3.72 14.75 -4.24
CA ASP A 822 -2.53 15.50 -4.66
C ASP A 822 -2.43 15.55 -6.21
N PRO A 823 -2.11 16.71 -6.83
CA PRO A 823 -2.04 16.85 -8.28
C PRO A 823 -0.73 16.30 -8.90
N ARG A 824 0.04 15.48 -8.19
CA ARG A 824 1.12 14.69 -8.81
C ARG A 824 0.58 13.59 -9.73
N ARG A 825 1.46 13.16 -10.64
CA ARG A 825 1.33 11.96 -11.47
C ARG A 825 0.81 10.78 -10.61
N SER A 826 -0.14 10.03 -11.16
CA SER A 826 -0.88 8.99 -10.43
C SER A 826 -0.01 7.82 -9.99
N ILE A 827 1.17 7.61 -10.58
CA ILE A 827 2.16 6.62 -10.11
C ILE A 827 2.68 6.92 -8.68
N TYR A 828 2.61 8.17 -8.23
CA TYR A 828 2.99 8.56 -6.86
C TYR A 828 1.84 8.47 -5.87
N VAL A 829 0.62 8.15 -6.30
CA VAL A 829 -0.49 7.95 -5.37
C VAL A 829 -0.25 6.66 -4.58
N LYS A 830 -0.37 6.75 -3.26
CA LYS A 830 -0.11 5.64 -2.35
C LYS A 830 -1.01 4.43 -2.64
N VAL A 831 -0.40 3.24 -2.75
CA VAL A 831 -1.11 1.98 -3.04
C VAL A 831 -1.28 1.16 -1.76
N ILE A 832 -2.48 1.19 -1.18
CA ILE A 832 -2.86 0.42 0.02
C ILE A 832 -3.84 -0.68 -0.38
N ARG A 833 -3.48 -1.95 -0.17
CA ARG A 833 -4.23 -3.13 -0.66
C ARG A 833 -5.70 -3.11 -0.24
N ASN A 834 -6.01 -2.78 1.00
CA ASN A 834 -7.38 -2.77 1.51
C ASN A 834 -8.07 -1.40 1.41
N SER A 835 -7.43 -0.40 0.78
CA SER A 835 -7.96 0.96 0.65
C SER A 835 -7.49 1.61 -0.66
N LEU A 836 -7.75 0.95 -1.79
CA LEU A 836 -7.42 1.47 -3.11
C LEU A 836 -8.23 2.74 -3.45
N THR A 837 -7.70 3.53 -4.37
CA THR A 837 -8.34 4.77 -4.83
C THR A 837 -9.62 4.45 -5.62
N PRO A 838 -10.80 4.99 -5.24
CA PRO A 838 -12.05 4.72 -5.95
C PRO A 838 -11.98 5.10 -7.44
N PHE A 839 -11.49 6.31 -7.77
CA PHE A 839 -11.37 6.77 -9.16
C PHE A 839 -10.53 5.82 -10.03
N LEU A 840 -9.32 5.46 -9.58
CA LEU A 840 -8.43 4.57 -10.32
C LEU A 840 -9.04 3.17 -10.48
N THR A 841 -9.69 2.66 -9.42
CA THR A 841 -10.36 1.35 -9.43
C THR A 841 -11.54 1.33 -10.43
N THR A 842 -12.33 2.41 -10.51
CA THR A 842 -13.43 2.53 -11.49
C THR A 842 -12.94 2.39 -12.94
N PHE A 843 -11.71 2.82 -13.21
CA PHE A 843 -11.04 2.69 -14.51
C PHE A 843 -10.11 1.47 -14.59
N ASP A 844 -10.44 0.41 -13.83
CA ASP A 844 -9.79 -0.89 -13.86
C ASP A 844 -8.28 -0.87 -13.50
N ALA A 845 -7.85 0.04 -12.61
CA ALA A 845 -6.52 -0.07 -12.01
C ALA A 845 -6.38 -1.43 -11.28
N PRO A 846 -5.26 -2.15 -11.48
CA PRO A 846 -5.12 -3.51 -10.99
C PRO A 846 -5.09 -3.57 -9.47
N VAL A 847 -5.79 -4.56 -8.91
CA VAL A 847 -5.75 -4.84 -7.47
C VAL A 847 -4.48 -5.67 -7.18
N PRO A 848 -3.54 -5.20 -6.34
CA PRO A 848 -2.22 -5.81 -6.19
C PRO A 848 -2.20 -7.04 -5.27
N PHE A 849 -3.14 -7.97 -5.50
CA PHE A 849 -3.20 -9.31 -4.87
C PHE A 849 -2.68 -10.41 -5.80
N ALA A 850 -2.64 -10.16 -7.10
CA ALA A 850 -2.16 -11.10 -8.11
C ALA A 850 -1.29 -10.37 -9.14
N THR A 851 -0.36 -11.11 -9.76
CA THR A 851 0.43 -10.64 -10.90
C THR A 851 -0.50 -10.35 -12.08
N ARG A 852 -0.36 -9.16 -12.69
CA ARG A 852 -1.21 -8.72 -13.82
C ARG A 852 -0.37 -8.30 -15.01
N GLY A 853 -0.15 -9.20 -15.96
CA GLY A 853 0.48 -8.92 -17.25
C GLY A 853 -0.46 -8.27 -18.27
N LYS A 854 -1.78 -8.38 -18.05
CA LYS A 854 -2.83 -7.68 -18.79
C LYS A 854 -3.85 -7.12 -17.81
N ARG A 855 -4.22 -5.84 -17.99
CA ARG A 855 -5.29 -5.19 -17.22
C ARG A 855 -6.65 -5.51 -17.83
N ASP A 856 -7.67 -5.59 -16.97
CA ASP A 856 -9.05 -5.65 -17.41
C ASP A 856 -9.44 -4.29 -18.02
N VAL A 857 -10.29 -4.31 -19.05
CA VAL A 857 -10.82 -3.09 -19.68
C VAL A 857 -12.32 -3.25 -19.73
N THR A 858 -13.01 -2.64 -18.76
CA THR A 858 -14.46 -2.63 -18.71
C THR A 858 -14.99 -1.33 -19.32
N ASN A 859 -16.19 -1.39 -19.89
CA ASN A 859 -16.91 -0.24 -20.39
C ASN A 859 -18.29 -0.19 -19.71
N VAL A 860 -18.32 0.42 -18.52
CA VAL A 860 -19.50 0.44 -17.64
C VAL A 860 -19.97 1.88 -17.40
N PRO A 861 -21.29 2.13 -17.22
CA PRO A 861 -21.81 3.48 -16.97
C PRO A 861 -21.18 4.19 -15.77
N ALA A 862 -20.72 3.43 -14.77
CA ALA A 862 -20.03 3.96 -13.59
C ALA A 862 -18.76 4.78 -13.94
N GLN A 863 -18.09 4.47 -15.06
CA GLN A 863 -16.90 5.23 -15.51
C GLN A 863 -17.28 6.64 -15.98
N SER A 864 -18.30 6.76 -16.82
CA SER A 864 -18.82 8.07 -17.24
C SER A 864 -19.38 8.86 -16.05
N LEU A 865 -20.08 8.18 -15.13
CA LEU A 865 -20.56 8.81 -13.89
C LEU A 865 -19.41 9.29 -13.00
N ALA A 866 -18.27 8.58 -12.94
CA ALA A 866 -17.11 9.03 -12.19
C ALA A 866 -16.47 10.29 -12.80
N LEU A 867 -16.43 10.41 -14.13
CA LEU A 867 -15.94 11.64 -14.80
C LEU A 867 -16.85 12.84 -14.55
N LEU A 868 -18.17 12.60 -14.42
CA LEU A 868 -19.14 13.67 -14.18
C LEU A 868 -19.26 14.06 -12.70
N ASN A 869 -19.09 13.11 -11.77
CA ASN A 869 -19.47 13.31 -10.36
C ASN A 869 -18.29 13.22 -9.37
N ASP A 870 -17.09 12.81 -9.77
CA ASP A 870 -15.94 12.87 -8.84
C ASP A 870 -15.64 14.36 -8.54
N PRO A 871 -15.70 14.80 -7.26
CA PRO A 871 -15.51 16.21 -6.91
C PRO A 871 -14.21 16.80 -7.44
N ARG A 872 -13.16 15.98 -7.56
CA ARG A 872 -11.85 16.44 -8.04
C ARG A 872 -11.83 16.63 -9.54
N VAL A 873 -12.57 15.81 -10.29
CA VAL A 873 -12.73 16.02 -11.74
C VAL A 873 -13.49 17.32 -11.99
N ILE A 874 -14.52 17.60 -11.19
CA ILE A 874 -15.26 18.87 -11.22
C ILE A 874 -14.30 20.05 -10.94
N ASP A 875 -13.50 19.98 -9.86
CA ASP A 875 -12.55 21.02 -9.47
C ASP A 875 -11.46 21.27 -10.53
N TRP A 876 -10.93 20.20 -11.13
CA TRP A 876 -9.92 20.29 -12.19
C TRP A 876 -10.51 20.81 -13.49
N SER A 877 -11.75 20.43 -13.83
CA SER A 877 -12.48 20.98 -14.98
C SER A 877 -12.77 22.47 -14.80
N ARG A 878 -13.14 22.88 -13.59
CA ARG A 878 -13.30 24.31 -13.23
C ARG A 878 -12.00 25.08 -13.40
N SER A 879 -10.89 24.50 -12.95
CA SER A 879 -9.56 25.11 -13.09
C SER A 879 -9.16 25.24 -14.56
N TRP A 880 -9.49 24.25 -15.40
CA TRP A 880 -9.28 24.31 -16.84
C TRP A 880 -10.14 25.41 -17.50
N ALA A 881 -11.44 25.44 -17.20
CA ALA A 881 -12.35 26.48 -17.69
C ALA A 881 -11.87 27.89 -17.30
N LEU A 882 -11.50 28.08 -16.04
CA LEU A 882 -10.98 29.36 -15.54
C LEU A 882 -9.72 29.81 -16.28
N ARG A 883 -8.80 28.88 -16.58
CA ARG A 883 -7.60 29.16 -17.37
C ARG A 883 -7.96 29.57 -18.79
N THR A 884 -8.84 28.82 -19.46
CA THR A 884 -9.29 29.09 -20.84
C THR A 884 -9.95 30.47 -20.98
N ILE A 885 -10.74 30.89 -19.99
CA ILE A 885 -11.39 32.21 -20.01
C ILE A 885 -10.39 33.34 -19.73
N ASN A 886 -9.42 33.12 -18.84
CA ASN A 886 -8.50 34.17 -18.38
C ASN A 886 -7.24 34.35 -19.25
N GLU A 887 -6.82 33.35 -20.03
CA GLU A 887 -5.63 33.46 -20.89
C GLU A 887 -5.74 34.61 -21.90
N ASP A 888 -6.93 34.85 -22.45
CA ASP A 888 -7.23 35.97 -23.35
C ASP A 888 -8.72 36.34 -23.23
N LYS A 889 -9.00 37.43 -22.50
CA LYS A 889 -10.38 37.85 -22.18
C LYS A 889 -11.14 38.32 -23.43
N ASP A 890 -10.44 38.82 -24.43
CA ASP A 890 -11.02 39.35 -25.67
C ASP A 890 -11.12 38.27 -26.78
N ARG A 891 -10.58 37.07 -26.55
CA ARG A 891 -10.67 35.94 -27.48
C ARG A 891 -12.12 35.49 -27.67
N ALA A 892 -12.51 35.28 -28.92
CA ALA A 892 -13.81 34.73 -29.27
C ALA A 892 -13.99 33.28 -28.79
N ASP A 893 -15.22 32.90 -28.48
CA ASP A 893 -15.55 31.60 -27.88
C ASP A 893 -15.23 30.42 -28.80
N ASP A 894 -15.33 30.60 -30.12
CA ASP A 894 -14.95 29.60 -31.12
C ASP A 894 -13.45 29.25 -31.04
N LEU A 895 -12.60 30.25 -30.85
CA LEU A 895 -11.16 30.08 -30.68
C LEU A 895 -10.81 29.41 -29.34
N ARG A 896 -11.58 29.70 -28.28
CA ARG A 896 -11.45 29.01 -26.97
C ARG A 896 -11.85 27.53 -27.08
N ILE A 897 -12.94 27.22 -27.78
CA ILE A 897 -13.38 25.84 -28.02
C ILE A 897 -12.32 25.09 -28.83
N ARG A 898 -11.80 25.66 -29.92
CA ARG A 898 -10.72 25.04 -30.70
C ARG A 898 -9.46 24.79 -29.85
N GLN A 899 -9.12 25.71 -28.95
CA GLN A 899 -8.05 25.48 -27.97
C GLN A 899 -8.36 24.30 -27.05
N MET A 900 -9.56 24.20 -26.49
CA MET A 900 -9.93 23.09 -25.61
C MET A 900 -9.88 21.74 -26.33
N PHE A 901 -10.30 21.67 -27.60
CA PHE A 901 -10.16 20.46 -28.42
C PHE A 901 -8.70 20.09 -28.68
N ARG A 902 -7.83 21.06 -28.99
CA ARG A 902 -6.39 20.80 -29.10
C ARG A 902 -5.79 20.28 -27.81
N GLU A 903 -6.17 20.85 -26.66
CA GLU A 903 -5.65 20.42 -25.36
C GLU A 903 -6.16 19.02 -24.96
N ALA A 904 -7.45 18.73 -25.17
CA ALA A 904 -8.06 17.45 -24.78
C ALA A 904 -7.79 16.31 -25.77
N PHE A 905 -7.81 16.60 -27.08
CA PHE A 905 -7.78 15.60 -28.16
C PHE A 905 -6.53 15.67 -29.04
N ALA A 906 -5.66 16.67 -28.86
CA ALA A 906 -4.45 16.87 -29.67
C ALA A 906 -4.71 17.02 -31.18
N ARG A 907 -5.92 17.47 -31.54
CA ARG A 907 -6.35 17.80 -32.91
C ARG A 907 -7.21 19.07 -32.92
N GLU A 908 -7.39 19.66 -34.08
CA GLU A 908 -8.36 20.75 -34.25
C GLU A 908 -9.81 20.22 -34.16
N ALA A 909 -10.69 21.07 -33.61
CA ALA A 909 -12.13 20.88 -33.75
C ALA A 909 -12.53 21.17 -35.20
N ASN A 910 -13.37 20.33 -35.81
CA ASN A 910 -13.97 20.67 -37.09
C ASN A 910 -15.09 21.72 -36.90
N ASP A 911 -15.53 22.34 -37.99
CA ASP A 911 -16.48 23.46 -37.93
C ASP A 911 -17.85 23.05 -37.34
N GLU A 912 -18.26 21.79 -37.52
CA GLU A 912 -19.50 21.28 -36.94
C GLU A 912 -19.35 21.03 -35.43
N GLU A 913 -18.21 20.52 -34.96
CA GLU A 913 -17.91 20.38 -33.52
C GLU A 913 -17.87 21.74 -32.81
N VAL A 914 -17.29 22.76 -33.44
CA VAL A 914 -17.29 24.12 -32.91
C VAL A 914 -18.71 24.67 -32.82
N LYS A 915 -19.50 24.52 -33.90
CA LYS A 915 -20.90 24.96 -33.93
C LYS A 915 -21.75 24.28 -32.86
N GLN A 916 -21.61 22.96 -32.68
CA GLN A 916 -22.33 22.20 -31.66
C GLN A 916 -21.90 22.61 -30.25
N SER A 917 -20.61 22.83 -30.03
CA SER A 917 -20.07 23.26 -28.74
C SER A 917 -20.54 24.67 -28.38
N LEU A 918 -20.62 25.60 -29.33
CA LEU A 918 -21.17 26.94 -29.13
C LEU A 918 -22.66 26.87 -28.77
N ALA A 919 -23.45 26.12 -29.54
CA ALA A 919 -24.88 25.95 -29.25
C ALA A 919 -25.11 25.32 -27.87
N TYR A 920 -24.29 24.36 -27.47
CA TYR A 920 -24.36 23.75 -26.14
C TYR A 920 -23.93 24.73 -25.04
N LEU A 921 -22.88 25.51 -25.26
CA LEU A 921 -22.43 26.55 -24.32
C LEU A 921 -23.51 27.61 -24.08
N ASP A 922 -24.27 28.00 -25.11
CA ASP A 922 -25.39 28.93 -24.98
C ASP A 922 -26.53 28.35 -24.13
N VAL A 923 -26.84 27.06 -24.30
CA VAL A 923 -27.81 26.35 -23.43
C VAL A 923 -27.30 26.34 -21.98
N LEU A 924 -26.04 25.98 -21.76
CA LEU A 924 -25.44 25.93 -20.42
C LEU A 924 -25.41 27.32 -19.75
N ARG A 925 -25.18 28.39 -20.51
CA ARG A 925 -25.27 29.77 -20.00
C ARG A 925 -26.69 30.13 -19.58
N ALA A 926 -27.68 29.81 -20.41
CA ALA A 926 -29.08 30.06 -20.08
C ALA A 926 -29.51 29.27 -18.83
N GLU A 927 -29.12 28.00 -18.72
CA GLU A 927 -29.38 27.17 -17.53
C GLU A 927 -28.68 27.73 -16.28
N SER A 928 -27.40 28.09 -16.40
CA SER A 928 -26.64 28.67 -15.28
C SER A 928 -27.24 30.01 -14.82
N ASP A 929 -27.65 30.87 -15.76
CA ASP A 929 -28.33 32.13 -15.45
C ASP A 929 -29.68 31.91 -14.75
N VAL A 930 -30.45 30.90 -15.17
CA VAL A 930 -31.72 30.53 -14.51
C VAL A 930 -31.44 30.04 -13.09
N GLN A 931 -30.49 29.12 -12.91
CA GLN A 931 -30.11 28.59 -11.61
C GLN A 931 -29.62 29.70 -10.67
N SER A 932 -28.76 30.61 -11.14
CA SER A 932 -28.30 31.74 -10.33
C SER A 932 -29.42 32.72 -9.98
N ARG A 933 -30.42 32.91 -10.85
CA ARG A 933 -31.61 33.72 -10.54
C ARG A 933 -32.53 33.04 -9.54
N GLU A 934 -32.75 31.73 -9.67
CA GLU A 934 -33.52 30.94 -8.72
C GLU A 934 -32.87 30.97 -7.34
N LEU A 935 -31.55 30.80 -7.28
CA LEU A 935 -30.76 30.95 -6.06
C LEU A 935 -30.97 32.34 -5.44
N ALA A 936 -30.80 33.41 -6.22
CA ALA A 936 -31.01 34.77 -5.74
C ALA A 936 -32.46 35.03 -5.25
N VAL A 937 -33.46 34.39 -5.87
CA VAL A 937 -34.86 34.46 -5.45
C VAL A 937 -35.07 33.74 -4.11
N GLU A 938 -34.52 32.54 -3.94
CA GLU A 938 -34.59 31.80 -2.67
C GLU A 938 -33.81 32.51 -1.55
N GLU A 939 -32.64 33.10 -1.85
CA GLU A 939 -31.90 33.95 -0.90
C GLU A 939 -32.71 35.17 -0.47
N LYS A 940 -33.43 35.79 -1.42
CA LYS A 940 -34.32 36.91 -1.14
C LYS A 940 -35.53 36.48 -0.32
N LYS A 941 -36.13 35.31 -0.59
CA LYS A 941 -37.23 34.73 0.20
C LYS A 941 -36.77 34.42 1.62
N LEU A 942 -35.59 33.83 1.80
CA LEU A 942 -34.99 33.57 3.10
C LEU A 942 -34.80 34.88 3.88
N THR A 943 -34.29 35.91 3.22
CA THR A 943 -34.13 37.26 3.78
C THR A 943 -35.47 37.87 4.21
N ASP A 944 -36.52 37.73 3.39
CA ASP A 944 -37.85 38.26 3.71
C ASP A 944 -38.55 37.49 4.85
N LEU A 945 -38.46 36.16 4.86
CA LEU A 945 -38.96 35.32 5.94
C LEU A 945 -38.28 35.68 7.27
N ASN A 946 -36.96 35.84 7.27
CA ASN A 946 -36.21 36.29 8.44
C ASN A 946 -36.64 37.69 8.90
N ARG A 947 -36.90 38.62 7.98
CA ARG A 947 -37.44 39.95 8.29
C ARG A 947 -38.83 39.87 8.95
N ARG A 948 -39.72 39.02 8.43
CA ARG A 948 -41.09 38.84 8.96
C ARG A 948 -41.11 38.14 10.32
N ILE A 949 -40.26 37.14 10.51
CA ILE A 949 -40.02 36.50 11.82
C ILE A 949 -39.56 37.56 12.82
N THR A 950 -38.60 38.40 12.42
CA THR A 950 -38.10 39.50 13.26
C THR A 950 -39.20 40.50 13.62
N ALA A 951 -40.10 40.83 12.69
CA ALA A 951 -41.21 41.75 12.94
C ALA A 951 -42.25 41.21 13.94
N ILE A 952 -42.40 39.89 14.07
CA ILE A 952 -43.25 39.26 15.11
C ILE A 952 -42.54 39.28 16.47
N LEU A 953 -41.24 38.98 16.47
CA LEU A 953 -40.46 38.82 17.71
C LEU A 953 -40.06 40.16 18.35
N ALA A 954 -39.75 41.19 17.55
CA ALA A 954 -39.22 42.46 18.03
C ALA A 954 -40.14 43.20 19.02
N PRO A 955 -41.46 43.33 18.78
CA PRO A 955 -42.36 44.02 19.73
C PRO A 955 -42.56 43.27 21.04
N VAL A 956 -42.45 41.92 21.03
CA VAL A 956 -42.53 41.10 22.24
C VAL A 956 -41.23 41.20 23.04
N ARG A 957 -40.08 41.21 22.35
CA ARG A 957 -38.79 41.52 22.97
C ARG A 957 -38.78 42.91 23.62
N GLU A 958 -39.43 43.90 22.99
CA GLU A 958 -39.57 45.25 23.52
C GLU A 958 -40.57 45.34 24.70
N LYS A 959 -41.65 44.55 24.70
CA LYS A 959 -42.60 44.45 25.83
C LYS A 959 -42.05 43.72 27.06
N LEU A 960 -41.24 42.69 26.85
CA LEU A 960 -40.55 41.98 27.93
C LEU A 960 -39.42 42.82 28.54
N PHE A 961 -39.11 43.99 27.96
CA PHE A 961 -38.16 44.97 28.46
C PHE A 961 -38.67 46.43 28.29
N PRO A 962 -39.60 46.94 29.14
CA PRO A 962 -39.99 48.34 29.06
C PRO A 962 -38.93 49.22 29.74
N GLY A 963 -37.98 49.72 28.95
CA GLY A 963 -37.12 50.85 29.29
C GLY A 963 -36.05 50.62 30.35
N GLN A 964 -34.81 50.36 29.90
CA GLN A 964 -33.69 51.20 30.31
C GLN A 964 -32.52 51.12 29.33
N ALA A 965 -32.01 52.30 29.02
CA ALA A 965 -30.70 52.53 28.48
C ALA A 965 -29.59 52.01 29.42
N SER A 966 -28.45 51.69 28.82
CA SER A 966 -27.09 51.88 29.36
C SER A 966 -26.69 51.11 30.63
N VAL A 967 -25.82 50.12 30.42
CA VAL A 967 -24.51 49.97 31.09
C VAL A 967 -24.45 50.42 32.55
N THR A 968 -24.59 49.50 33.51
CA THR A 968 -23.95 49.61 34.85
C THR A 968 -24.03 48.29 35.64
N SER A 969 -23.46 47.21 35.08
CA SER A 969 -22.88 46.12 35.89
C SER A 969 -21.67 45.44 35.22
N ALA A 970 -21.36 45.80 33.96
CA ALA A 970 -20.17 45.34 33.23
C ALA A 970 -18.83 45.95 33.70
N LEU A 971 -18.78 46.65 34.83
CA LEU A 971 -17.55 47.30 35.32
C LEU A 971 -16.64 46.39 36.17
N SER A 972 -17.03 45.14 36.46
CA SER A 972 -16.17 44.21 37.22
C SER A 972 -15.91 42.85 36.59
N ALA A 973 -16.60 42.49 35.48
CA ALA A 973 -16.39 41.20 34.84
C ALA A 973 -15.15 41.23 33.92
N PRO A 974 -14.35 40.14 33.86
CA PRO A 974 -13.20 40.06 32.97
C PRO A 974 -13.62 40.13 31.49
N SER A 975 -12.85 40.87 30.68
CA SER A 975 -13.08 40.95 29.23
C SER A 975 -12.51 39.71 28.52
N PRO A 976 -13.29 39.01 27.69
CA PRO A 976 -12.78 37.92 26.87
C PRO A 976 -11.92 38.43 25.70
N LEU A 977 -11.03 37.57 25.21
CA LEU A 977 -10.27 37.74 23.97
C LEU A 977 -11.19 37.64 22.74
N ALA A 978 -12.13 36.70 22.76
CA ALA A 978 -13.16 36.50 21.74
C ALA A 978 -14.46 36.04 22.39
N GLU A 979 -15.60 36.46 21.82
CA GLU A 979 -16.93 36.18 22.36
C GLU A 979 -17.94 35.98 21.23
N TRP A 980 -18.67 34.86 21.29
CA TRP A 980 -19.73 34.54 20.33
C TRP A 980 -21.05 34.38 21.08
N THR A 981 -22.06 35.14 20.68
CA THR A 981 -23.40 35.12 21.31
C THR A 981 -24.47 34.47 20.44
N PHE A 982 -24.17 34.21 19.16
CA PHE A 982 -25.07 33.54 18.20
C PHE A 982 -26.46 34.17 18.01
N ASP A 983 -26.71 35.37 18.56
CA ASP A 983 -27.97 36.09 18.42
C ASP A 983 -28.26 36.52 16.97
N LYS A 984 -27.20 36.70 16.18
CA LYS A 984 -27.26 37.27 14.83
C LYS A 984 -26.56 36.38 13.81
N ASP A 985 -25.29 36.08 14.05
CA ASP A 985 -24.40 35.42 13.10
C ASP A 985 -23.20 34.79 13.84
N THR A 986 -22.21 34.36 13.06
CA THR A 986 -20.98 33.73 13.54
C THR A 986 -19.89 34.71 13.94
N SER A 987 -20.18 36.01 13.93
CA SER A 987 -19.18 37.03 14.20
C SER A 987 -18.77 37.00 15.66
N ASP A 988 -17.47 37.18 15.90
CA ASP A 988 -16.96 37.50 17.22
C ASP A 988 -17.39 38.94 17.56
N VAL A 989 -18.13 39.13 18.65
CA VAL A 989 -18.61 40.47 19.05
C VAL A 989 -17.47 41.41 19.49
N ARG A 990 -16.24 40.88 19.65
CA ARG A 990 -15.01 41.66 19.85
C ARG A 990 -14.25 41.93 18.55
N GLY A 991 -14.71 41.39 17.43
CA GLY A 991 -14.31 41.72 16.06
C GLY A 991 -12.97 41.15 15.61
N LYS A 992 -12.52 39.99 16.14
CA LYS A 992 -11.18 39.47 15.84
C LYS A 992 -11.12 37.99 15.43
N LEU A 993 -12.19 37.22 15.61
CA LEU A 993 -12.13 35.77 15.47
C LEU A 993 -13.45 35.15 15.01
N ASP A 994 -13.99 35.60 13.88
CA ASP A 994 -15.26 35.10 13.33
C ASP A 994 -15.21 33.60 13.01
N LEU A 995 -16.35 32.93 13.13
CA LEU A 995 -16.47 31.49 12.88
C LEU A 995 -17.00 31.19 11.48
N THR A 996 -16.52 30.08 10.91
CA THR A 996 -17.02 29.46 9.68
C THR A 996 -17.62 28.11 10.03
N PHE A 997 -18.76 27.77 9.42
CA PHE A 997 -19.41 26.47 9.64
C PHE A 997 -18.79 25.36 8.81
N SER A 998 -18.81 24.15 9.38
CA SER A 998 -18.50 22.90 8.73
C SER A 998 -19.62 21.88 8.98
N GLY A 999 -20.04 21.17 7.93
CA GLY A 999 -21.19 20.26 7.99
C GLY A 999 -22.52 21.01 8.19
N ALA A 1000 -23.47 20.38 8.90
CA ALA A 1000 -24.82 20.92 9.14
C ALA A 1000 -24.92 21.95 10.30
N ALA A 1001 -23.81 22.57 10.68
CA ALA A 1001 -23.77 23.57 11.75
C ALA A 1001 -24.53 24.81 11.29
N ARG A 1002 -25.37 25.35 12.18
CA ARG A 1002 -26.21 26.52 11.87
C ARG A 1002 -26.53 27.30 13.13
N ILE A 1003 -26.91 28.56 12.94
CA ILE A 1003 -27.51 29.35 14.02
C ILE A 1003 -29.02 29.21 13.97
N GLU A 1004 -29.60 28.82 15.10
CA GLU A 1004 -31.04 28.67 15.26
C GLU A 1004 -31.41 29.06 16.69
N GLY A 1005 -32.42 29.92 16.87
CA GLY A 1005 -32.90 30.31 18.21
C GLY A 1005 -31.87 31.05 19.07
N GLY A 1006 -30.91 31.76 18.47
CA GLY A 1006 -29.84 32.43 19.21
C GLY A 1006 -28.74 31.50 19.71
N ALA A 1007 -28.62 30.29 19.14
CA ALA A 1007 -27.60 29.32 19.51
C ALA A 1007 -26.97 28.68 18.26
N LEU A 1008 -25.73 28.24 18.39
CA LEU A 1008 -25.06 27.34 17.44
C LEU A 1008 -25.58 25.91 17.64
N VAL A 1009 -26.27 25.35 16.65
CA VAL A 1009 -26.82 23.99 16.66
C VAL A 1009 -25.86 23.02 15.98
N LEU A 1010 -25.61 21.89 16.65
CA LEU A 1010 -24.62 20.87 16.29
C LEU A 1010 -25.25 19.47 16.39
N ASP A 1011 -24.95 18.60 15.42
CA ASP A 1011 -25.57 17.27 15.28
C ASP A 1011 -24.62 16.09 15.60
N GLY A 1012 -23.47 16.39 16.21
CA GLY A 1012 -22.39 15.43 16.44
C GLY A 1012 -21.49 15.17 15.22
N LYS A 1013 -21.82 15.72 14.05
CA LYS A 1013 -21.05 15.61 12.80
C LYS A 1013 -20.70 16.97 12.20
N SER A 1014 -21.22 18.05 12.75
CA SER A 1014 -20.95 19.43 12.37
C SER A 1014 -20.13 20.18 13.42
N MET A 1015 -19.51 21.29 13.02
CA MET A 1015 -18.75 22.16 13.91
C MET A 1015 -18.68 23.59 13.35
N ALA A 1016 -18.23 24.53 14.17
CA ALA A 1016 -17.82 25.87 13.75
C ALA A 1016 -16.35 26.08 14.07
N GLU A 1017 -15.58 26.70 13.17
CA GLU A 1017 -14.14 26.93 13.35
C GLU A 1017 -13.74 28.37 13.05
N SER A 1018 -12.75 28.87 13.78
CA SER A 1018 -12.24 30.22 13.57
C SER A 1018 -11.07 30.29 12.58
N GLY A 1019 -10.75 31.51 12.16
CA GLY A 1019 -9.40 31.84 11.65
C GLY A 1019 -8.29 31.64 12.68
N ALA A 1020 -7.07 32.11 12.36
CA ALA A 1020 -5.93 31.98 13.28
C ALA A 1020 -6.10 32.83 14.54
N LEU A 1021 -5.64 32.32 15.68
CA LEU A 1021 -5.57 33.09 16.91
C LEU A 1021 -4.71 34.35 16.74
N PRO A 1022 -5.17 35.51 17.23
CA PRO A 1022 -4.45 36.78 17.10
C PRO A 1022 -3.28 36.92 18.08
N LYS A 1023 -3.15 36.02 19.07
CA LYS A 1023 -2.13 36.08 20.13
C LYS A 1023 -1.78 34.69 20.65
N LYS A 1024 -0.53 34.55 21.13
CA LYS A 1024 -0.02 33.35 21.81
C LYS A 1024 -0.71 33.15 23.16
N LEU A 1025 -1.13 31.94 23.46
CA LEU A 1025 -1.73 31.55 24.75
C LEU A 1025 -0.80 30.60 25.51
N THR A 1026 -0.42 30.98 26.73
CA THR A 1026 0.32 30.12 27.68
C THR A 1026 -0.53 29.76 28.90
N ALA A 1027 -1.50 30.61 29.25
CA ALA A 1027 -2.61 30.34 30.14
C ALA A 1027 -3.91 30.76 29.43
N LYS A 1028 -5.04 30.17 29.79
CA LYS A 1028 -6.32 30.43 29.11
C LYS A 1028 -7.52 29.97 29.93
N THR A 1029 -8.68 30.50 29.61
CA THR A 1029 -9.96 29.96 30.08
C THR A 1029 -10.88 29.75 28.88
N LEU A 1030 -11.44 28.54 28.80
CA LEU A 1030 -12.49 28.19 27.84
C LEU A 1030 -13.81 28.21 28.62
N GLU A 1031 -14.81 28.93 28.13
CA GLU A 1031 -16.11 29.11 28.80
C GLU A 1031 -17.25 29.00 27.79
N ALA A 1032 -18.30 28.24 28.10
CA ALA A 1032 -19.46 28.05 27.23
C ALA A 1032 -20.77 27.81 28.00
N TRP A 1033 -21.88 28.21 27.37
CA TRP A 1033 -23.25 27.89 27.79
C TRP A 1033 -23.83 26.90 26.79
N VAL A 1034 -24.06 25.67 27.24
CA VAL A 1034 -24.36 24.53 26.36
C VAL A 1034 -25.63 23.81 26.80
N LEU A 1035 -26.46 23.39 25.85
CA LEU A 1035 -27.58 22.47 26.03
C LEU A 1035 -27.32 21.26 25.15
N LEU A 1036 -27.05 20.11 25.74
CA LEU A 1036 -26.84 18.85 25.04
C LEU A 1036 -28.17 18.27 24.53
N ASP A 1037 -28.19 17.66 23.35
CA ASP A 1037 -29.43 16.99 22.89
C ASP A 1037 -29.75 15.74 23.73
N ASN A 1038 -28.72 15.11 24.27
CA ASN A 1038 -28.82 13.94 25.13
C ASN A 1038 -27.56 13.80 26.00
N LEU A 1039 -27.69 13.06 27.11
CA LEU A 1039 -26.59 12.75 28.03
C LEU A 1039 -25.86 11.44 27.70
N THR A 1040 -26.27 10.72 26.65
CA THR A 1040 -25.70 9.43 26.24
C THR A 1040 -24.56 9.57 25.23
N GLN A 1041 -24.40 10.75 24.63
CA GLN A 1041 -23.27 11.08 23.75
C GLN A 1041 -21.92 10.92 24.49
N ARG A 1042 -20.85 10.68 23.73
CA ARG A 1042 -19.51 10.43 24.27
C ARG A 1042 -18.46 11.21 23.51
N GLY A 1043 -17.52 11.81 24.23
CA GLY A 1043 -16.31 12.43 23.69
C GLY A 1043 -16.50 13.75 22.92
N GLY A 1044 -17.71 14.32 22.91
CA GLY A 1044 -18.03 15.54 22.18
C GLY A 1044 -17.33 16.77 22.78
N GLY A 1045 -16.61 17.51 21.95
CA GLY A 1045 -15.95 18.76 22.35
C GLY A 1045 -16.87 19.97 22.24
N VAL A 1046 -17.05 20.71 23.33
CA VAL A 1046 -17.85 21.94 23.36
C VAL A 1046 -17.08 23.11 22.78
N MET A 1047 -15.90 23.38 23.34
CA MET A 1047 -15.00 24.44 22.89
C MET A 1047 -13.56 23.95 22.98
N THR A 1048 -12.82 24.10 21.89
CA THR A 1048 -11.46 23.59 21.72
C THR A 1048 -10.55 24.70 21.22
N VAL A 1049 -9.36 24.80 21.79
CA VAL A 1049 -8.22 25.46 21.15
C VAL A 1049 -7.26 24.40 20.64
N GLN A 1050 -6.81 24.53 19.40
CA GLN A 1050 -5.89 23.58 18.78
C GLN A 1050 -4.88 24.26 17.87
N GLU A 1051 -3.76 23.58 17.60
CA GLU A 1051 -2.95 23.87 16.42
C GLU A 1051 -3.73 23.50 15.14
N ARG A 1052 -3.42 24.17 14.02
CA ARG A 1052 -4.16 23.99 12.75
C ARG A 1052 -4.09 22.58 12.16
N ASP A 1053 -3.09 21.78 12.55
CA ASP A 1053 -2.98 20.36 12.17
C ASP A 1053 -3.76 19.43 13.12
N GLY A 1054 -4.31 19.95 14.23
CA GLY A 1054 -5.04 19.20 15.24
C GLY A 1054 -4.16 18.30 16.13
N GLY A 1055 -2.83 18.46 16.08
CA GLY A 1055 -1.86 17.67 16.83
C GLY A 1055 -1.82 18.01 18.32
N LEU A 1056 -1.72 19.30 18.65
CA LEU A 1056 -1.83 19.82 20.01
C LEU A 1056 -3.20 20.47 20.22
N PHE A 1057 -3.93 20.11 21.29
CA PHE A 1057 -5.20 20.74 21.63
C PHE A 1057 -5.50 20.71 23.14
N ASP A 1058 -6.36 21.64 23.57
CA ASP A 1058 -7.03 21.67 24.86
C ASP A 1058 -8.52 21.98 24.67
N SER A 1059 -9.41 21.24 25.33
CA SER A 1059 -10.86 21.28 25.06
C SER A 1059 -11.71 21.12 26.31
N ILE A 1060 -12.93 21.65 26.29
CA ILE A 1060 -14.02 21.25 27.20
C ILE A 1060 -14.72 20.06 26.55
N VAL A 1061 -14.68 18.88 27.19
CA VAL A 1061 -15.21 17.64 26.58
C VAL A 1061 -16.24 16.98 27.49
N PHE A 1062 -17.34 16.51 26.89
CA PHE A 1062 -18.36 15.74 27.59
C PHE A 1062 -18.17 14.24 27.40
N ALA A 1063 -18.22 13.49 28.50
CA ALA A 1063 -18.27 12.03 28.52
C ALA A 1063 -17.12 11.32 27.77
N GLU A 1064 -15.90 11.88 27.82
CA GLU A 1064 -14.71 11.28 27.19
C GLU A 1064 -14.10 10.15 28.03
N LYS A 1065 -13.94 10.34 29.35
CA LYS A 1065 -13.41 9.31 30.26
C LYS A 1065 -14.52 8.52 30.95
N THR A 1066 -15.48 9.24 31.55
CA THR A 1066 -16.60 8.66 32.29
C THR A 1066 -17.91 9.18 31.70
N PRO A 1067 -18.92 8.32 31.43
CA PRO A 1067 -20.23 8.76 30.96
C PRO A 1067 -20.79 9.88 31.83
N GLN A 1068 -21.48 10.84 31.22
CA GLN A 1068 -22.15 11.95 31.91
C GLN A 1068 -21.23 12.88 32.72
N HIS A 1069 -19.90 12.87 32.53
CA HIS A 1069 -19.00 13.79 33.25
C HIS A 1069 -18.30 14.75 32.29
N TRP A 1070 -18.07 15.98 32.75
CA TRP A 1070 -17.23 16.96 32.06
C TRP A 1070 -15.76 16.72 32.36
N VAL A 1071 -14.89 16.85 31.35
CA VAL A 1071 -13.43 16.72 31.50
C VAL A 1071 -12.70 17.76 30.65
N ALA A 1072 -11.44 18.03 31.00
CA ALA A 1072 -10.52 18.72 30.09
C ALA A 1072 -9.94 17.72 29.07
N GLY A 1073 -10.23 17.90 27.79
CA GLY A 1073 -9.68 17.09 26.71
C GLY A 1073 -8.32 17.59 26.24
N SER A 1074 -7.42 16.68 25.85
CA SER A 1074 -6.09 17.01 25.34
C SER A 1074 -5.51 15.89 24.47
N ASN A 1075 -4.52 16.23 23.65
CA ASN A 1075 -3.77 15.28 22.83
C ASN A 1075 -3.21 14.13 23.66
N PHE A 1076 -3.42 12.90 23.22
CA PHE A 1076 -3.00 11.66 23.90
C PHE A 1076 -3.34 11.60 25.41
N PHE A 1077 -4.36 12.33 25.85
CA PHE A 1077 -4.75 12.48 27.26
C PHE A 1077 -3.66 13.08 28.17
N GLU A 1078 -2.65 13.77 27.64
CA GLU A 1078 -1.52 14.31 28.41
C GLU A 1078 -1.96 15.21 29.57
N ARG A 1079 -3.00 16.01 29.35
CA ARG A 1079 -3.59 16.94 30.34
C ARG A 1079 -5.00 16.54 30.75
N SER A 1080 -5.51 15.40 30.29
CA SER A 1080 -6.87 14.93 30.56
C SER A 1080 -6.96 14.08 31.82
N GLU A 1081 -7.71 14.58 32.80
CA GLU A 1081 -8.06 13.86 34.01
C GLU A 1081 -9.51 14.13 34.42
N LEU A 1082 -10.12 13.19 35.16
CA LEU A 1082 -11.41 13.43 35.78
C LEU A 1082 -11.27 14.50 36.86
N PHE A 1083 -12.19 15.47 36.84
CA PHE A 1083 -12.33 16.42 37.92
C PHE A 1083 -13.03 15.82 39.15
N ASP A 1084 -13.58 14.59 39.09
CA ASP A 1084 -14.38 14.00 40.17
C ASP A 1084 -15.61 14.87 40.56
N GLY A 1085 -16.14 15.64 39.62
CA GLY A 1085 -17.41 16.37 39.77
C GLY A 1085 -18.62 15.44 39.69
N THR A 1086 -19.80 15.95 40.03
CA THR A 1086 -21.05 15.17 39.97
C THR A 1086 -21.42 14.82 38.52
N SER A 1087 -22.04 13.67 38.32
CA SER A 1087 -22.64 13.31 37.03
C SER A 1087 -23.62 14.40 36.56
N GLU A 1088 -23.55 14.74 35.28
CA GLU A 1088 -24.42 15.71 34.64
C GLU A 1088 -25.82 15.12 34.43
N THR A 1089 -26.83 15.89 34.81
CA THR A 1089 -28.25 15.51 34.71
C THR A 1089 -29.11 16.60 34.07
N GLU A 1090 -28.62 17.82 33.98
CA GLU A 1090 -29.41 19.01 33.63
C GLU A 1090 -29.08 19.55 32.24
N ALA A 1091 -27.90 19.24 31.72
CA ALA A 1091 -27.44 19.72 30.41
C ALA A 1091 -28.34 19.31 29.24
N ALA A 1092 -29.24 18.34 29.38
CA ALA A 1092 -30.22 17.99 28.35
C ALA A 1092 -31.58 18.67 28.50
N THR A 1093 -31.81 19.35 29.62
CA THR A 1093 -33.11 19.99 29.95
C THR A 1093 -33.03 21.50 30.08
N ARG A 1094 -31.83 22.05 30.29
CA ARG A 1094 -31.58 23.50 30.29
C ARG A 1094 -30.16 23.80 29.82
N PRO A 1095 -29.89 25.01 29.32
CA PRO A 1095 -28.52 25.48 29.13
C PRO A 1095 -27.76 25.46 30.45
N VAL A 1096 -26.52 24.99 30.36
CA VAL A 1096 -25.62 24.82 31.48
C VAL A 1096 -24.34 25.59 31.22
N HIS A 1097 -23.85 26.33 32.22
CA HIS A 1097 -22.56 26.98 32.12
C HIS A 1097 -21.44 26.02 32.51
N VAL A 1098 -20.42 25.91 31.66
CA VAL A 1098 -19.20 25.12 31.89
C VAL A 1098 -17.96 25.92 31.50
N ALA A 1099 -16.95 25.86 32.37
CA ALA A 1099 -15.67 26.51 32.12
C ALA A 1099 -14.51 25.60 32.51
N VAL A 1100 -13.41 25.66 31.75
CA VAL A 1100 -12.15 25.01 32.11
C VAL A 1100 -11.03 26.04 32.07
N VAL A 1101 -10.36 26.20 33.22
CA VAL A 1101 -9.27 27.14 33.45
C VAL A 1101 -7.93 26.40 33.36
N TYR A 1102 -7.04 26.86 32.50
CA TYR A 1102 -5.68 26.34 32.31
C TYR A 1102 -4.66 27.38 32.72
N GLN A 1103 -3.88 27.10 33.76
CA GLN A 1103 -2.77 27.95 34.22
C GLN A 1103 -1.48 27.62 33.46
N ALA A 1104 -0.56 28.59 33.39
CA ALA A 1104 0.70 28.43 32.67
C ALA A 1104 1.62 27.34 33.23
N ASP A 1105 1.48 27.02 34.52
CA ASP A 1105 2.24 25.94 35.15
C ASP A 1105 1.68 24.54 34.79
N GLY A 1106 0.51 24.45 34.17
CA GLY A 1106 -0.19 23.20 33.85
C GLY A 1106 -1.29 22.81 34.85
N THR A 1107 -1.63 23.68 35.79
CA THR A 1107 -2.79 23.49 36.69
C THR A 1107 -4.11 23.69 35.93
N ILE A 1108 -5.06 22.76 36.10
CA ILE A 1108 -6.34 22.72 35.39
C ILE A 1108 -7.49 22.60 36.38
N SER A 1109 -8.49 23.48 36.24
CA SER A 1109 -9.69 23.53 37.09
C SER A 1109 -10.96 23.57 36.23
N GLY A 1110 -11.95 22.75 36.58
CA GLY A 1110 -13.26 22.73 35.94
C GLY A 1110 -14.32 23.48 36.77
N TYR A 1111 -15.28 24.11 36.11
CA TYR A 1111 -16.37 24.84 36.73
C TYR A 1111 -17.72 24.51 36.08
N ARG A 1112 -18.78 24.51 36.88
CA ARG A 1112 -20.16 24.22 36.49
C ARG A 1112 -21.09 25.23 37.17
N ASP A 1113 -21.86 26.00 36.38
CA ASP A 1113 -22.73 27.09 36.85
C ASP A 1113 -22.01 28.07 37.81
N GLY A 1114 -20.77 28.44 37.47
CA GLY A 1114 -19.98 29.39 38.25
C GLY A 1114 -19.28 28.79 39.46
N LYS A 1115 -19.54 27.52 39.80
CA LYS A 1115 -18.97 26.84 40.97
C LYS A 1115 -17.89 25.82 40.56
N PRO A 1116 -16.88 25.55 41.41
CA PRO A 1116 -15.90 24.50 41.15
C PRO A 1116 -16.56 23.14 40.91
N TYR A 1117 -16.19 22.48 39.81
CA TYR A 1117 -16.69 21.18 39.42
C TYR A 1117 -15.69 20.10 39.83
N GLY A 1118 -15.66 19.77 41.12
CA GLY A 1118 -14.75 18.77 41.69
C GLY A 1118 -13.33 19.30 41.96
N ARG A 1119 -12.32 18.44 41.82
CA ARG A 1119 -10.92 18.75 42.13
C ARG A 1119 -10.18 19.47 41.01
N THR A 1120 -9.25 20.33 41.40
CA THR A 1120 -8.20 20.88 40.54
C THR A 1120 -7.02 19.91 40.46
N TYR A 1121 -6.38 19.78 39.30
CA TYR A 1121 -5.24 18.88 39.12
C TYR A 1121 -4.15 19.46 38.21
N ARG A 1122 -2.96 18.84 38.23
CA ARG A 1122 -1.83 19.14 37.34
C ARG A 1122 -1.23 17.83 36.86
N LYS A 1123 -1.19 17.60 35.55
CA LYS A 1123 -0.78 16.31 34.95
C LYS A 1123 0.43 16.42 34.01
N ALA A 1124 0.49 17.48 33.22
CA ALA A 1124 1.59 17.81 32.32
C ALA A 1124 1.82 19.33 32.32
N PRO A 1125 2.94 19.83 31.78
CA PRO A 1125 3.14 21.26 31.58
C PRO A 1125 1.99 21.90 30.78
N GLY A 1126 1.73 23.19 31.01
CA GLY A 1126 0.71 23.92 30.26
C GLY A 1126 1.02 23.93 28.76
N ALA A 1127 0.02 23.64 27.93
CA ALA A 1127 0.16 23.73 26.48
C ALA A 1127 0.27 25.20 26.03
N VAL A 1128 1.15 25.42 25.07
CA VAL A 1128 1.41 26.72 24.46
C VAL A 1128 0.81 26.73 23.06
N PHE A 1129 -0.11 27.65 22.81
CA PHE A 1129 -0.75 27.82 21.49
C PHE A 1129 -0.20 29.08 20.84
N GLU A 1130 0.55 28.95 19.75
CA GLU A 1130 1.18 30.07 19.06
C GLU A 1130 0.15 30.88 18.23
N ALA A 1131 0.35 32.21 18.20
CA ALA A 1131 -0.42 33.09 17.32
C ALA A 1131 -0.21 32.70 15.85
N GLY A 1132 -1.23 32.82 14.99
CA GLY A 1132 -1.11 32.47 13.57
C GLY A 1132 -1.13 30.96 13.26
N LYS A 1133 -0.78 30.10 14.23
CA LYS A 1133 -0.69 28.63 14.05
C LYS A 1133 -1.81 27.85 14.74
N SER A 1134 -2.58 28.53 15.59
CA SER A 1134 -3.65 27.92 16.39
C SER A 1134 -5.01 28.50 16.02
N GLN A 1135 -6.09 27.79 16.33
CA GLN A 1135 -7.47 28.20 16.06
C GLN A 1135 -8.45 27.69 17.14
N ILE A 1136 -9.70 28.16 17.07
CA ILE A 1136 -10.81 27.71 17.92
C ILE A 1136 -11.76 26.82 17.13
N LEU A 1137 -12.21 25.74 17.77
CA LEU A 1137 -13.33 24.92 17.31
C LEU A 1137 -14.46 24.94 18.32
N LEU A 1138 -15.70 25.01 17.85
CA LEU A 1138 -16.92 24.76 18.61
C LEU A 1138 -17.62 23.53 18.04
N GLY A 1139 -17.95 22.57 18.91
CA GLY A 1139 -18.63 21.33 18.52
C GLY A 1139 -17.76 20.16 18.11
N CYS A 1140 -16.43 20.29 18.19
CA CYS A 1140 -15.49 19.21 17.91
C CYS A 1140 -14.34 19.18 18.93
N ARG A 1141 -14.00 17.99 19.44
CA ARG A 1141 -12.90 17.80 20.39
C ARG A 1141 -11.54 18.18 19.82
N HIS A 1142 -11.24 17.81 18.57
CA HIS A 1142 -10.06 18.24 17.80
C HIS A 1142 -10.16 17.75 16.34
N GLY A 1143 -9.52 18.45 15.41
CA GLY A 1143 -9.57 18.14 13.99
C GLY A 1143 -11.00 18.23 13.45
N LYS A 1144 -11.46 17.17 12.78
CA LYS A 1144 -12.82 17.07 12.22
C LYS A 1144 -13.73 16.18 13.11
N PRO A 1145 -15.05 16.43 13.13
CA PRO A 1145 -16.02 15.66 13.92
C PRO A 1145 -16.21 14.26 13.29
N ALA A 1146 -15.29 13.34 13.62
CA ALA A 1146 -15.32 11.94 13.20
C ALA A 1146 -15.32 11.00 14.42
N GLY A 1147 -16.09 9.92 14.33
CA GLY A 1147 -16.29 9.00 15.45
C GLY A 1147 -17.02 9.68 16.61
N ASN A 1148 -16.44 9.65 17.81
CA ASN A 1148 -17.02 10.22 19.02
C ASN A 1148 -16.49 11.63 19.37
N LYS A 1149 -15.98 12.37 18.37
CA LYS A 1149 -15.35 13.69 18.61
C LYS A 1149 -16.32 14.87 18.56
N GLY A 1150 -17.46 14.71 17.89
CA GLY A 1150 -18.44 15.78 17.69
C GLY A 1150 -19.44 15.90 18.83
N LEU A 1151 -19.93 17.11 19.07
CA LEU A 1151 -20.96 17.42 20.05
C LEU A 1151 -22.35 17.42 19.40
N SER A 1152 -23.33 16.77 20.04
CA SER A 1152 -24.75 16.92 19.69
C SER A 1152 -25.42 17.84 20.70
N GLY A 1153 -25.84 19.03 20.27
CA GLY A 1153 -26.46 20.02 21.15
C GLY A 1153 -26.40 21.43 20.61
N ARG A 1154 -26.66 22.39 21.49
CA ARG A 1154 -26.71 23.82 21.23
C ARG A 1154 -25.70 24.55 22.11
N ILE A 1155 -24.95 25.47 21.52
CA ILE A 1155 -24.07 26.40 22.25
C ILE A 1155 -24.70 27.79 22.13
N TYR A 1156 -25.17 28.33 23.26
CA TYR A 1156 -25.79 29.66 23.33
C TYR A 1156 -24.76 30.78 23.40
N ARG A 1157 -23.62 30.49 24.01
CA ARG A 1157 -22.51 31.45 24.10
C ARG A 1157 -21.19 30.74 24.30
N ALA A 1158 -20.13 31.28 23.73
CA ALA A 1158 -18.76 30.82 23.96
C ALA A 1158 -17.82 32.01 24.15
N ARG A 1159 -16.87 31.88 25.07
CA ARG A 1159 -15.87 32.91 25.40
C ARG A 1159 -14.49 32.31 25.57
N LEU A 1160 -13.52 32.95 24.94
CA LEU A 1160 -12.10 32.65 25.11
C LEU A 1160 -11.46 33.75 25.94
N TYR A 1161 -10.74 33.38 27.00
CA TYR A 1161 -9.88 34.31 27.73
C TYR A 1161 -8.41 33.93 27.53
N ASP A 1162 -7.54 34.93 27.36
CA ASP A 1162 -6.10 34.74 27.15
C ASP A 1162 -5.30 34.62 28.47
N ARG A 1163 -6.01 34.31 29.56
CA ARG A 1163 -5.47 34.07 30.90
C ARG A 1163 -6.34 33.09 31.68
N ALA A 1164 -5.79 32.57 32.77
CA ALA A 1164 -6.57 31.85 33.76
C ALA A 1164 -7.43 32.85 34.58
N LEU A 1165 -8.75 32.63 34.62
CA LEU A 1165 -9.67 33.39 35.47
C LEU A 1165 -9.70 32.84 36.90
N THR A 1166 -9.98 33.69 37.89
CA THR A 1166 -10.21 33.25 39.28
C THR A 1166 -11.60 32.65 39.45
N ALA A 1167 -11.83 31.90 40.54
CA ALA A 1167 -13.14 31.32 40.82
C ALA A 1167 -14.24 32.38 40.96
N GLU A 1168 -13.93 33.53 41.58
CA GLU A 1168 -14.85 34.66 41.70
C GLU A 1168 -15.16 35.30 40.35
N GLU A 1169 -14.17 35.40 39.46
CA GLU A 1169 -14.36 35.90 38.10
C GLU A 1169 -15.27 34.95 37.30
N ILE A 1170 -15.09 33.64 37.42
CA ILE A 1170 -15.97 32.62 36.80
C ILE A 1170 -17.39 32.69 37.37
N GLU A 1171 -17.53 32.87 38.68
CA GLU A 1171 -18.85 33.03 39.30
C GLU A 1171 -19.54 34.29 38.77
N GLN A 1172 -18.82 35.39 38.59
CA GLN A 1172 -19.35 36.64 38.04
C GLN A 1172 -19.75 36.51 36.57
N THR A 1173 -18.90 35.93 35.72
CA THR A 1173 -19.18 35.76 34.28
C THR A 1173 -20.37 34.83 34.05
N SER A 1174 -20.53 33.80 34.89
CA SER A 1174 -21.67 32.87 34.83
C SER A 1174 -23.03 33.55 35.05
N ARG A 1175 -23.08 34.67 35.79
CA ARG A 1175 -24.32 35.39 36.15
C ARG A 1175 -24.78 36.41 35.11
N ILE A 1176 -23.95 36.74 34.11
CA ILE A 1176 -24.25 37.76 33.07
C ILE A 1176 -25.46 37.36 32.20
N GLU A 1177 -25.77 36.06 32.07
CA GLU A 1177 -26.96 35.59 31.34
C GLU A 1177 -28.25 35.48 32.17
N ALA A 1178 -28.20 35.67 33.50
CA ALA A 1178 -29.44 35.70 34.30
C ALA A 1178 -30.35 36.91 33.98
N THR A 1179 -29.91 37.82 33.11
CA THR A 1179 -30.64 39.01 32.64
C THR A 1179 -31.08 38.96 31.17
N THR A 1180 -30.95 37.83 30.48
CA THR A 1180 -31.40 37.66 29.09
C THR A 1180 -32.63 36.76 29.04
N VAL A 1181 -33.74 37.29 28.50
CA VAL A 1181 -35.02 36.60 28.29
C VAL A 1181 -34.80 35.40 27.36
N SER A 1182 -35.20 34.21 27.80
CA SER A 1182 -35.04 32.98 27.01
C SER A 1182 -36.03 32.93 25.86
N GLU A 1183 -35.75 32.14 24.82
CA GLU A 1183 -36.69 31.91 23.71
C GLU A 1183 -38.05 31.36 24.21
N ALA A 1184 -38.05 30.59 25.32
CA ALA A 1184 -39.25 30.12 25.98
C ALA A 1184 -40.10 31.26 26.56
N ASP A 1185 -39.47 32.29 27.13
CA ASP A 1185 -40.16 33.48 27.67
C ASP A 1185 -40.76 34.35 26.55
N ILE A 1186 -40.05 34.47 25.42
CA ILE A 1186 -40.56 35.14 24.21
C ILE A 1186 -41.75 34.37 23.63
N LEU A 1187 -41.66 33.04 23.55
CA LEU A 1187 -42.74 32.17 23.08
C LEU A 1187 -43.96 32.21 24.01
N ALA A 1188 -43.75 32.28 25.33
CA ALA A 1188 -44.83 32.39 26.31
C ALA A 1188 -45.58 33.74 26.21
N ALA A 1189 -44.87 34.82 25.86
CA ALA A 1189 -45.43 36.17 25.75
C ALA A 1189 -46.09 36.49 24.40
N LEU A 1190 -45.86 35.69 23.36
CA LEU A 1190 -46.58 35.78 22.08
C LEU A 1190 -48.04 35.33 22.23
N SER A 1191 -48.97 35.99 21.53
CA SER A 1191 -50.36 35.49 21.41
C SER A 1191 -50.41 34.16 20.66
N ASN A 1192 -51.49 33.39 20.81
CA ASN A 1192 -51.67 32.14 20.07
C ASN A 1192 -51.60 32.34 18.54
N GLU A 1193 -52.12 33.46 18.04
CA GLU A 1193 -52.04 33.86 16.63
C GLU A 1193 -50.61 34.19 16.20
N GLN A 1194 -49.86 34.93 17.03
CA GLN A 1194 -48.45 35.25 16.75
C GLN A 1194 -47.56 34.01 16.82
N ARG A 1195 -47.81 33.07 17.74
CA ARG A 1195 -47.10 31.78 17.81
C ARG A 1195 -47.37 30.92 16.59
N ALA A 1196 -48.64 30.83 16.15
CA ALA A 1196 -49.00 30.10 14.95
C ALA A 1196 -48.35 30.72 13.70
N ALA A 1197 -48.36 32.05 13.58
CA ALA A 1197 -47.70 32.77 12.49
C ALA A 1197 -46.18 32.60 12.51
N LEU A 1198 -45.54 32.68 13.67
CA LEU A 1198 -44.10 32.46 13.85
C LEU A 1198 -43.71 31.04 13.45
N THR A 1199 -44.42 30.03 13.95
CA THR A 1199 -44.17 28.61 13.63
C THR A 1199 -44.30 28.35 12.13
N SER A 1200 -45.32 28.92 11.49
CA SER A 1200 -45.52 28.82 10.03
C SER A 1200 -44.36 29.48 9.25
N LEU A 1201 -43.93 30.67 9.64
CA LEU A 1201 -42.81 31.36 8.99
C LEU A 1201 -41.47 30.67 9.20
N GLN A 1202 -41.21 30.11 10.40
CA GLN A 1202 -40.01 29.34 10.68
C GLN A 1202 -39.99 28.04 9.87
N THR A 1203 -41.11 27.34 9.76
CA THR A 1203 -41.23 26.15 8.90
C THR A 1203 -40.94 26.49 7.44
N GLN A 1204 -41.49 27.61 6.93
CA GLN A 1204 -41.21 28.08 5.57
C GLN A 1204 -39.73 28.46 5.39
N ARG A 1205 -39.11 29.12 6.37
CA ARG A 1205 -37.68 29.48 6.37
C ARG A 1205 -36.82 28.23 6.28
N ASP A 1206 -37.13 27.20 7.07
CA ASP A 1206 -36.35 25.96 7.12
C ASP A 1206 -36.46 25.17 5.81
N GLN A 1207 -37.66 25.13 5.22
CA GLN A 1207 -37.88 24.56 3.89
C GLN A 1207 -37.08 25.31 2.81
N VAL A 1208 -37.14 26.64 2.79
CA VAL A 1208 -36.37 27.46 1.85
C VAL A 1208 -34.87 27.28 2.08
N SER A 1209 -34.40 27.27 3.32
CA SER A 1209 -32.98 27.07 3.67
C SER A 1209 -32.47 25.70 3.22
N GLN A 1210 -33.26 24.64 3.41
CA GLN A 1210 -32.93 23.30 2.95
C GLN A 1210 -32.90 23.21 1.41
N SER A 1211 -33.87 23.84 0.74
CA SER A 1211 -33.90 23.94 -0.73
C SER A 1211 -32.69 24.72 -1.26
N LEU A 1212 -32.27 25.77 -0.55
CA LEU A 1212 -31.16 26.63 -0.92
C LEU A 1212 -29.81 25.91 -0.75
N ALA A 1213 -29.66 25.13 0.32
CA ALA A 1213 -28.49 24.27 0.51
C ALA A 1213 -28.40 23.21 -0.60
N ALA A 1214 -29.50 22.54 -0.94
CA ALA A 1214 -29.55 21.58 -2.03
C ALA A 1214 -29.25 22.24 -3.40
N ALA A 1215 -29.76 23.46 -3.66
CA ALA A 1215 -29.48 24.20 -4.88
C ALA A 1215 -28.00 24.62 -5.00
N ARG A 1216 -27.36 24.99 -3.89
CA ARG A 1216 -25.91 25.31 -3.85
C ARG A 1216 -25.05 24.08 -4.10
N ASP A 1217 -25.45 22.91 -3.63
CA ASP A 1217 -24.72 21.66 -3.91
C ASP A 1217 -24.71 21.30 -5.41
N HIS A 1218 -25.66 21.84 -6.20
CA HIS A 1218 -25.72 21.66 -7.65
C HIS A 1218 -24.95 22.73 -8.45
N LEU A 1219 -24.50 23.82 -7.81
CA LEU A 1219 -23.69 24.86 -8.43
C LEU A 1219 -22.21 24.65 -8.10
N SER A 1220 -21.36 24.52 -9.12
CA SER A 1220 -19.91 24.47 -8.91
C SER A 1220 -19.26 25.86 -8.84
N ASP A 1221 -19.99 26.93 -9.15
CA ASP A 1221 -19.54 28.31 -9.14
C ASP A 1221 -20.69 29.33 -8.99
N ASP A 1222 -20.42 30.44 -8.30
CA ASP A 1222 -21.34 31.57 -8.18
C ASP A 1222 -21.37 32.45 -9.44
N ASN A 1223 -20.40 32.28 -10.35
CA ASN A 1223 -20.34 32.93 -11.65
C ASN A 1223 -20.99 32.05 -12.73
N PRO A 1224 -22.17 32.41 -13.27
CA PRO A 1224 -22.88 31.63 -14.28
C PRO A 1224 -22.05 31.36 -15.55
N GLN A 1225 -21.21 32.33 -15.93
CA GLN A 1225 -20.35 32.19 -17.11
C GLN A 1225 -19.28 31.12 -16.88
N LEU A 1226 -18.63 31.13 -15.71
CA LEU A 1226 -17.62 30.14 -15.35
C LEU A 1226 -18.24 28.75 -15.14
N GLN A 1227 -19.46 28.69 -14.59
CA GLN A 1227 -20.24 27.46 -14.45
C GLN A 1227 -20.48 26.81 -15.83
N ALA A 1228 -20.97 27.57 -16.82
CA ALA A 1228 -21.22 27.06 -18.16
C ALA A 1228 -19.95 26.51 -18.84
N TRP A 1229 -18.83 27.21 -18.72
CA TRP A 1229 -17.54 26.72 -19.25
C TRP A 1229 -17.01 25.49 -18.49
N THR A 1230 -17.26 25.41 -17.18
CA THR A 1230 -16.90 24.24 -16.35
C THR A 1230 -17.68 23.01 -16.80
N SER A 1231 -18.98 23.15 -17.06
CA SER A 1231 -19.82 22.08 -17.60
C SER A 1231 -19.40 21.64 -19.00
N LEU A 1232 -19.01 22.58 -19.87
CA LEU A 1232 -18.43 22.25 -21.19
C LEU A 1232 -17.12 21.47 -21.04
N ALA A 1233 -16.22 21.91 -20.15
CA ALA A 1233 -14.96 21.23 -19.87
C ALA A 1233 -15.18 19.78 -19.40
N GLN A 1234 -16.10 19.56 -18.47
CA GLN A 1234 -16.48 18.21 -18.01
C GLN A 1234 -17.06 17.36 -19.14
N SER A 1235 -17.88 17.96 -20.00
CA SER A 1235 -18.49 17.28 -21.14
C SER A 1235 -17.43 16.79 -22.13
N LEU A 1236 -16.40 17.59 -22.41
CA LEU A 1236 -15.26 17.19 -23.24
C LEU A 1236 -14.46 16.04 -22.62
N ILE A 1237 -14.22 16.08 -21.30
CA ILE A 1237 -13.55 14.99 -20.57
C ILE A 1237 -14.37 13.69 -20.61
N ASN A 1238 -15.70 13.78 -20.64
CA ASN A 1238 -16.60 12.63 -20.70
C ASN A 1238 -16.80 12.05 -22.13
N LEU A 1239 -16.24 12.69 -23.17
CA LEU A 1239 -16.26 12.12 -24.52
C LEU A 1239 -15.38 10.87 -24.58
N LYS A 1240 -15.84 9.84 -25.32
CA LYS A 1240 -15.06 8.60 -25.50
C LYS A 1240 -13.67 8.87 -26.07
N GLU A 1241 -13.53 9.83 -26.98
CA GLU A 1241 -12.24 10.21 -27.56
C GLU A 1241 -11.21 10.69 -26.50
N PHE A 1242 -11.67 11.15 -25.34
CA PHE A 1242 -10.77 11.57 -24.26
C PHE A 1242 -9.99 10.38 -23.70
N ILE A 1243 -10.68 9.24 -23.52
CA ILE A 1243 -10.12 8.05 -22.86
C ILE A 1243 -9.71 6.93 -23.82
N TYR A 1244 -9.96 7.06 -25.13
CA TYR A 1244 -9.58 6.07 -26.15
C TYR A 1244 -8.56 6.62 -27.15
N LEU A 1245 -7.55 5.82 -27.49
CA LEU A 1245 -6.60 6.07 -28.57
C LEU A 1245 -7.06 5.39 -29.85
N ARG A 1246 -7.06 6.16 -30.94
CA ARG A 1246 -7.30 5.68 -32.30
C ARG A 1246 -6.03 5.46 -33.05
#